data_AF-A0A182F0P0-F1
#
_entry.id   AF-A0A182F0P0-F1
#
_cell.length_a   1.000
_cell.length_b   1.000
_cell.length_c   1.000
_cell.angle_alpha   90.00
_cell.angle_beta   90.00
_cell.angle_gamma   90.00
#
_symmetry.space_group_name_H-M   'P 1'
#
loop_
_entity.id
_entity.type
_entity.pdbx_description
1 polymer ?
#
loop_
_entity_poly.entity_id
_entity_poly.type
_entity_poly.pdbx_seq_one_letter_code
_entity_poly.pdbx_strand_id
1 'polypeptide(L)'
;AQAVHAEFDQFYQTSGQEYVNCDLRVRKFNRTSSVLNGTIHMLINVNDSYTFTNDIFHSPLGNQQFNHYPIKIPGAKSGMCTFSDYVHQQYPEMARLFVNMPGPGECPIAVRQMYVFDLLFPSDLVLAITRPGLWKGILKGFLMDVQIIEFHMLLFVFWCCMLKVYAVHVEFEQFYQTTGKEYVNCDLRVRKFNRTSSVLNGTIHLLINVNDSFSFTADVFHSPLGNQQFNHYPVKVPGGKPGICTFTDYVHQYYPEMVPLFVNMAGLGECPITIRQMYVFDLLFPSHLVPAVARPGLWKLIVKGFLIDIQYIEYYMFLFVCWCCMLEAFAWHVEFDQFSQTSGKEYVNGDLRVRKFNRTSSVLNGTIHVLINVNDSFTFTPDIFHSPLGNQQFNHYPIRVPGAKSGICTFSDYVHQHYPEMVPLIVNMPGLGECPLTIRQMYVFDLIFPSHLVPAIAQPGLWKLHVKGFLMDVQTIEFYIPVYILVGMLKLYVLCCCMLEAYAVKAEFEQFYQSIGEEYMMCDLRVRKFNRTASVLNGTIHVLINANDSIKFSMDTFHSPLGNQQFNHYPVKIPTSGICTFSDHVHEHYPKVAALIVNMPGPGECPISIRKMYVFDQLFPSDFIPAVARPGLWKLLIKGFLHDTQLLEYYLFAMLKLFVFCHCVLAVYAVKAEFEQFYQTEGEEYIKFDLRVRKFNRTASVLNGTAHVLTTTDDSLKFTMDMFHSSLGNQQFNHNPMKIPSAGACTFVEHLYQLYPTLAAMIVNLPEPGECPISIRQLHVIDQQLPSKVALDIARNGLWKVVIAGFLNDVKVFEFYVFVKFESFEQTLGKEIFWMNLRIRKYNRTTSVLNGTMDIYRTADNSIVFSLDLFHSRLGNQQFNHYPMKLPTQGLCDMLDHLYMNYPEYISRIVNLPAQNECPVQVRQMHVIDQPCPSDALPPILPAVIALVACVVDQTTAVHGQYEQVEQVSGFEYLHYDLRVRKYNRTTATLNGTIHIKQPIDDTYRFSTDVFHSSLGNQQFQHMPLHLPESGFCQFMDLLHREYPNAVKDIVNITEPEQCPIPVCSMHFLDKEFPTEVLPQPITRGLWKLIIKGVHSGETMFQAVIVVRVYDDLYF
;
A
#
# COMPACT_ATOMS: atom_id res chain seq x y z
N ALA A 1 -2.69 -14.82 -5.37
CA ALA A 1 -3.70 -15.10 -6.42
C ALA A 1 -4.99 -15.56 -5.73
N GLN A 2 -6.13 -14.92 -6.00
CA GLN A 2 -7.44 -15.44 -5.57
C GLN A 2 -7.76 -16.68 -6.42
N ALA A 3 -7.96 -17.84 -5.79
CA ALA A 3 -8.50 -19.01 -6.46
C ALA A 3 -9.98 -19.12 -6.09
N VAL A 4 -10.86 -18.92 -7.07
CA VAL A 4 -12.29 -19.18 -6.91
C VAL A 4 -12.50 -20.68 -7.06
N HIS A 5 -13.08 -21.33 -6.05
CA HIS A 5 -13.39 -22.74 -6.10
C HIS A 5 -14.91 -22.92 -6.13
N ALA A 6 -15.39 -23.82 -6.98
CA ALA A 6 -16.79 -24.19 -7.09
C ALA A 6 -16.94 -25.69 -6.91
N GLU A 7 -17.89 -26.08 -6.06
CA GLU A 7 -18.25 -27.47 -5.82
C GLU A 7 -19.66 -27.75 -6.35
N PHE A 8 -19.87 -28.93 -6.93
CA PHE A 8 -21.22 -29.40 -7.26
C PHE A 8 -21.99 -29.71 -5.98
N ASP A 9 -23.18 -29.15 -5.84
CA ASP A 9 -24.12 -29.49 -4.77
C ASP A 9 -25.19 -30.45 -5.31
N GLN A 10 -25.84 -30.08 -6.43
CA GLN A 10 -26.83 -30.92 -7.10
C GLN A 10 -26.75 -30.78 -8.61
N PHE A 11 -27.14 -31.84 -9.33
CA PHE A 11 -27.32 -31.81 -10.77
C PHE A 11 -28.51 -32.71 -11.12
N TYR A 12 -29.45 -32.20 -11.91
CA TYR A 12 -30.59 -32.99 -12.40
C TYR A 12 -31.14 -32.43 -13.70
N GLN A 13 -31.71 -33.31 -14.52
CA GLN A 13 -32.43 -32.96 -15.74
C GLN A 13 -33.93 -32.82 -15.44
N THR A 14 -34.55 -31.78 -16.01
CA THR A 14 -35.99 -31.51 -15.83
C THR A 14 -36.82 -31.75 -17.08
N SER A 15 -36.23 -31.66 -18.28
CA SER A 15 -36.91 -31.90 -19.56
C SER A 15 -35.93 -32.39 -20.64
N GLY A 16 -36.47 -32.96 -21.72
CA GLY A 16 -35.70 -33.37 -22.90
C GLY A 16 -35.02 -34.73 -22.81
N GLN A 17 -35.57 -35.64 -21.99
CA GLN A 17 -35.05 -36.99 -21.79
C GLN A 17 -35.18 -37.86 -23.05
N GLU A 18 -36.13 -37.56 -23.95
CA GLU A 18 -36.25 -38.21 -25.25
C GLU A 18 -35.13 -37.81 -26.24
N TYR A 19 -34.39 -36.74 -25.98
CA TYR A 19 -33.29 -36.27 -26.82
C TYR A 19 -31.93 -36.62 -26.21
N VAL A 20 -31.75 -36.31 -24.93
CA VAL A 20 -30.55 -36.61 -24.16
C VAL A 20 -30.98 -37.05 -22.77
N ASN A 21 -30.62 -38.26 -22.34
CA ASN A 21 -30.88 -38.74 -20.99
C ASN A 21 -29.60 -38.71 -20.15
N CYS A 22 -29.55 -37.83 -19.14
CA CYS A 22 -28.39 -37.64 -18.27
C CYS A 22 -28.63 -38.24 -16.87
N ASP A 23 -27.91 -39.31 -16.55
CA ASP A 23 -27.87 -39.96 -15.23
C ASP A 23 -26.63 -39.53 -14.42
N LEU A 24 -26.28 -38.24 -14.49
CA LEU A 24 -25.15 -37.69 -13.74
C LEU A 24 -25.51 -37.48 -12.27
N ARG A 25 -24.63 -37.90 -11.36
CA ARG A 25 -24.79 -37.75 -9.91
C ARG A 25 -23.62 -37.00 -9.32
N VAL A 26 -23.92 -36.16 -8.34
CA VAL A 26 -22.91 -35.50 -7.51
C VAL A 26 -22.46 -36.48 -6.42
N ARG A 27 -21.15 -36.74 -6.34
CA ARG A 27 -20.54 -37.58 -5.28
C ARG A 27 -19.47 -36.80 -4.53
N LYS A 28 -19.33 -37.05 -3.24
CA LYS A 28 -18.26 -36.47 -2.43
C LYS A 28 -16.96 -37.24 -2.69
N PHE A 29 -15.96 -36.57 -3.29
CA PHE A 29 -14.69 -37.19 -3.67
C PHE A 29 -13.71 -37.20 -2.48
N ASN A 30 -13.66 -36.10 -1.70
CA ASN A 30 -12.92 -36.02 -0.44
C ASN A 30 -13.66 -35.12 0.58
N ARG A 31 -13.03 -34.77 1.73
CA ARG A 31 -13.69 -33.95 2.77
C ARG A 31 -14.11 -32.55 2.29
N THR A 32 -13.49 -32.05 1.22
CA THR A 32 -13.54 -30.66 0.73
C THR A 32 -13.75 -30.57 -0.79
N SER A 33 -14.27 -31.61 -1.46
CA SER A 33 -14.59 -31.51 -2.89
C SER A 33 -15.66 -32.53 -3.30
N SER A 34 -16.51 -32.12 -4.24
CA SER A 34 -17.52 -32.93 -4.91
C SER A 34 -17.25 -33.01 -6.40
N VAL A 35 -17.60 -34.15 -7.00
CA VAL A 35 -17.40 -34.43 -8.43
C VAL A 35 -18.68 -34.94 -9.07
N LEU A 36 -18.85 -34.68 -10.37
CA LEU A 36 -19.89 -35.31 -11.18
C LEU A 36 -19.40 -36.65 -11.71
N ASN A 37 -20.26 -37.67 -11.58
CA ASN A 37 -20.00 -39.00 -12.11
C ASN A 37 -21.31 -39.61 -12.63
N GLY A 38 -21.28 -40.26 -13.80
CA GLY A 38 -22.45 -40.92 -14.38
C GLY A 38 -22.40 -41.01 -15.90
N THR A 39 -23.57 -41.21 -16.51
CA THR A 39 -23.72 -41.44 -17.95
C THR A 39 -24.59 -40.39 -18.62
N ILE A 40 -24.23 -40.03 -19.84
CA ILE A 40 -25.04 -39.18 -20.73
C ILE A 40 -25.36 -40.01 -21.97
N HIS A 41 -26.65 -40.27 -22.20
CA HIS A 41 -27.14 -40.97 -23.38
C HIS A 41 -27.69 -39.94 -24.36
N MET A 42 -27.01 -39.73 -25.48
CA MET A 42 -27.52 -38.93 -26.57
C MET A 42 -28.35 -39.84 -27.49
N LEU A 43 -29.66 -39.59 -27.58
CA LEU A 43 -30.63 -40.49 -28.24
C LEU A 43 -30.92 -40.11 -29.70
N ILE A 44 -30.49 -38.93 -30.12
CA ILE A 44 -30.64 -38.40 -31.49
C ILE A 44 -29.30 -37.91 -32.04
N ASN A 45 -29.20 -37.79 -33.36
CA ASN A 45 -28.07 -37.11 -34.00
C ASN A 45 -28.22 -35.59 -33.82
N VAL A 46 -27.16 -34.93 -33.36
CA VAL A 46 -27.17 -33.50 -33.03
C VAL A 46 -26.22 -32.74 -33.97
N ASN A 47 -26.69 -31.65 -34.57
CA ASN A 47 -25.88 -30.76 -35.40
C ASN A 47 -25.96 -29.31 -34.85
N ASP A 48 -25.41 -28.34 -35.59
CA ASP A 48 -25.44 -26.93 -35.16
C ASP A 48 -26.83 -26.27 -35.16
N SER A 49 -27.89 -26.94 -35.61
CA SER A 49 -29.27 -26.45 -35.42
C SER A 49 -29.75 -26.54 -33.97
N TYR A 50 -29.01 -27.29 -33.14
CA TYR A 50 -29.20 -27.34 -31.70
C TYR A 50 -28.28 -26.33 -31.05
N THR A 51 -28.85 -25.41 -30.27
CA THR A 51 -28.11 -24.37 -29.55
C THR A 51 -28.37 -24.46 -28.06
N PHE A 52 -27.44 -23.99 -27.23
CA PHE A 52 -27.61 -23.95 -25.79
C PHE A 52 -27.49 -22.54 -25.24
N THR A 53 -28.33 -22.23 -24.26
CA THR A 53 -28.19 -21.03 -23.44
C THR A 53 -28.12 -21.41 -21.98
N ASN A 54 -27.55 -20.53 -21.17
CA ASN A 54 -27.48 -20.71 -19.74
C ASN A 54 -28.10 -19.50 -19.04
N ASP A 55 -28.94 -19.75 -18.04
CA ASP A 55 -29.39 -18.76 -17.08
C ASP A 55 -28.73 -19.08 -15.74
N ILE A 56 -27.99 -18.12 -15.18
CA ILE A 56 -27.28 -18.31 -13.90
C ILE A 56 -27.99 -17.49 -12.84
N PHE A 57 -28.14 -18.05 -11.65
CA PHE A 57 -28.73 -17.39 -10.50
C PHE A 57 -27.83 -17.52 -9.28
N HIS A 58 -27.85 -16.52 -8.40
CA HIS A 58 -27.05 -16.46 -7.19
C HIS A 58 -27.93 -16.29 -5.94
N SER A 59 -27.64 -17.07 -4.92
CA SER A 59 -28.17 -16.93 -3.56
C SER A 59 -27.04 -16.47 -2.61
N PRO A 60 -27.07 -15.20 -2.17
CA PRO A 60 -26.05 -14.65 -1.29
C PRO A 60 -26.10 -15.21 0.15
N LEU A 61 -27.25 -15.75 0.58
CA LEU A 61 -27.45 -16.28 1.93
C LEU A 61 -27.32 -17.81 1.99
N GLY A 62 -27.03 -18.47 0.87
CA GLY A 62 -26.99 -19.93 0.78
C GLY A 62 -28.36 -20.60 0.99
N ASN A 63 -29.45 -19.83 0.94
CA ASN A 63 -30.82 -20.34 0.96
C ASN A 63 -31.31 -20.61 -0.48
N GLN A 64 -32.37 -21.39 -0.68
CA GLN A 64 -32.91 -21.71 -2.02
C GLN A 64 -33.64 -20.53 -2.70
N GLN A 65 -33.31 -19.28 -2.34
CA GLN A 65 -33.84 -18.06 -2.95
C GLN A 65 -32.80 -17.50 -3.92
N PHE A 66 -33.10 -17.58 -5.21
CA PHE A 66 -32.14 -17.33 -6.29
C PHE A 66 -32.47 -16.04 -7.02
N ASN A 67 -31.50 -15.13 -7.13
CA ASN A 67 -31.59 -13.93 -7.95
C ASN A 67 -30.89 -14.15 -9.29
N HIS A 68 -31.52 -13.75 -10.40
CA HIS A 68 -30.92 -13.88 -11.72
C HIS A 68 -29.60 -13.08 -11.83
N TYR A 69 -28.56 -13.70 -12.37
CA TYR A 69 -27.22 -13.15 -12.47
C TYR A 69 -26.77 -13.16 -13.95
N PRO A 70 -26.37 -12.01 -14.53
CA PRO A 70 -26.17 -11.87 -15.97
C PRO A 70 -24.80 -12.38 -16.43
N ILE A 71 -24.48 -13.66 -16.18
CA ILE A 71 -23.29 -14.34 -16.74
C ILE A 71 -23.76 -15.33 -17.81
N LYS A 72 -23.13 -15.27 -18.99
CA LYS A 72 -23.29 -16.25 -20.06
C LYS A 72 -21.99 -17.05 -20.20
N ILE A 73 -22.10 -18.35 -20.41
CA ILE A 73 -20.94 -19.19 -20.72
C ILE A 73 -20.46 -18.79 -22.13
N PRO A 74 -19.15 -18.62 -22.35
CA PRO A 74 -18.60 -18.42 -23.69
C PRO A 74 -19.07 -19.53 -24.65
N GLY A 75 -19.65 -19.17 -25.79
CA GLY A 75 -20.32 -20.11 -26.70
C GLY A 75 -21.83 -20.27 -26.48
N ALA A 76 -22.46 -19.55 -25.54
CA ALA A 76 -23.92 -19.52 -25.44
C ALA A 76 -24.56 -19.00 -26.74
N LYS A 77 -25.55 -19.73 -27.28
CA LYS A 77 -26.17 -19.59 -28.61
C LYS A 77 -25.33 -20.07 -29.81
N SER A 78 -24.16 -20.66 -29.61
CA SER A 78 -23.46 -21.37 -30.69
C SER A 78 -24.08 -22.75 -30.91
N GLY A 79 -23.91 -23.30 -32.11
CA GLY A 79 -24.39 -24.65 -32.44
C GLY A 79 -23.62 -25.73 -31.66
N MET A 80 -24.25 -26.89 -31.42
CA MET A 80 -23.66 -27.95 -30.60
C MET A 80 -22.28 -28.43 -31.09
N CYS A 81 -22.04 -28.48 -32.40
CA CYS A 81 -20.73 -28.89 -32.93
C CYS A 81 -19.67 -27.83 -32.61
N THR A 82 -19.99 -26.55 -32.83
CA THR A 82 -19.09 -25.44 -32.48
C THR A 82 -18.79 -25.38 -30.98
N PHE A 83 -19.75 -25.72 -30.13
CA PHE A 83 -19.55 -25.81 -28.68
C PHE A 83 -18.61 -26.98 -28.30
N SER A 84 -18.77 -28.14 -28.94
CA SER A 84 -17.90 -29.30 -28.73
C SER A 84 -16.44 -28.98 -29.09
N ASP A 85 -16.22 -28.32 -30.22
CA ASP A 85 -14.87 -27.90 -30.64
C ASP A 85 -14.25 -26.88 -29.68
N TYR A 86 -15.06 -25.93 -29.19
CA TYR A 86 -14.63 -24.96 -28.20
C TYR A 86 -14.15 -25.63 -26.90
N VAL A 87 -14.87 -26.65 -26.42
CA VAL A 87 -14.48 -27.40 -25.21
C VAL A 87 -13.15 -28.14 -25.40
N HIS A 88 -12.91 -28.75 -26.57
CA HIS A 88 -11.62 -29.40 -26.87
C HIS A 88 -10.45 -28.41 -26.93
N GLN A 89 -10.66 -27.22 -27.48
CA GLN A 89 -9.61 -26.21 -27.61
C GLN A 89 -9.28 -25.52 -26.28
N GLN A 90 -10.31 -25.15 -25.52
CA GLN A 90 -10.13 -24.32 -24.32
C GLN A 90 -10.01 -25.14 -23.02
N TYR A 91 -10.59 -26.35 -22.98
CA TYR A 91 -10.64 -27.18 -21.78
C TYR A 91 -10.22 -28.64 -22.04
N PRO A 92 -8.98 -28.89 -22.51
CA PRO A 92 -8.51 -30.23 -22.87
C PRO A 92 -8.50 -31.20 -21.69
N GLU A 93 -8.25 -30.71 -20.46
CA GLU A 93 -8.29 -31.55 -19.25
C GLU A 93 -9.72 -31.97 -18.87
N MET A 94 -10.72 -31.13 -19.14
CA MET A 94 -12.12 -31.52 -18.97
C MET A 94 -12.50 -32.60 -19.99
N ALA A 95 -12.14 -32.42 -21.25
CA ALA A 95 -12.48 -33.35 -22.33
C ALA A 95 -11.95 -34.78 -22.05
N ARG A 96 -10.77 -34.91 -21.41
CA ARG A 96 -10.20 -36.20 -21.00
C ARG A 96 -11.02 -36.98 -19.97
N LEU A 97 -11.85 -36.30 -19.19
CA LEU A 97 -12.71 -36.94 -18.16
C LEU A 97 -13.99 -37.54 -18.75
N PHE A 98 -14.25 -37.29 -20.04
CA PHE A 98 -15.34 -37.90 -20.79
C PHE A 98 -14.82 -39.08 -21.62
N VAL A 99 -15.39 -40.26 -21.40
CA VAL A 99 -15.19 -41.41 -22.28
C VAL A 99 -16.25 -41.38 -23.37
N ASN A 100 -15.82 -41.57 -24.63
CA ASN A 100 -16.66 -41.55 -25.83
C ASN A 100 -17.24 -40.16 -26.19
N MET A 101 -16.54 -39.08 -25.83
CA MET A 101 -16.85 -37.71 -26.26
C MET A 101 -16.65 -37.53 -27.78
N PRO A 102 -17.40 -36.66 -28.47
CA PRO A 102 -17.17 -36.35 -29.88
C PRO A 102 -15.76 -35.84 -30.12
N GLY A 103 -15.11 -36.26 -31.22
CA GLY A 103 -13.79 -35.76 -31.59
C GLY A 103 -13.84 -34.30 -32.08
N PRO A 104 -12.71 -33.57 -32.07
CA PRO A 104 -12.65 -32.23 -32.65
C PRO A 104 -12.97 -32.29 -34.15
N GLY A 105 -13.94 -31.47 -34.59
CA GLY A 105 -14.47 -31.41 -35.96
C GLY A 105 -15.54 -32.44 -36.31
N GLU A 106 -16.04 -33.22 -35.34
CA GLU A 106 -17.08 -34.23 -35.58
C GLU A 106 -18.50 -33.62 -35.62
N CYS A 107 -19.05 -33.43 -36.82
CA CYS A 107 -20.42 -32.93 -37.03
C CYS A 107 -21.09 -33.61 -38.24
N PRO A 108 -22.35 -34.08 -38.16
CA PRO A 108 -23.22 -34.12 -36.98
C PRO A 108 -22.73 -35.13 -35.93
N ILE A 109 -22.95 -34.81 -34.65
CA ILE A 109 -22.63 -35.69 -33.53
C ILE A 109 -23.63 -36.86 -33.54
N ALA A 110 -23.13 -38.07 -33.79
CA ALA A 110 -23.96 -39.26 -33.83
C ALA A 110 -24.42 -39.72 -32.42
N VAL A 111 -25.59 -40.36 -32.36
CA VAL A 111 -26.14 -41.07 -31.18
C VAL A 111 -25.04 -41.87 -30.48
N ARG A 112 -24.82 -41.60 -29.19
CA ARG A 112 -23.79 -42.28 -28.40
C ARG A 112 -24.06 -42.17 -26.90
N GLN A 113 -23.42 -43.06 -26.16
CA GLN A 113 -23.36 -43.00 -24.70
C GLN A 113 -21.98 -42.48 -24.27
N MET A 114 -21.97 -41.43 -23.45
CA MET A 114 -20.76 -40.84 -22.87
C MET A 114 -20.71 -41.15 -21.37
N TYR A 115 -19.51 -41.39 -20.85
CA TYR A 115 -19.29 -41.61 -19.42
C TYR A 115 -18.45 -40.49 -18.85
N VAL A 116 -18.86 -39.95 -17.70
CA VAL A 116 -18.16 -38.88 -17.00
C VAL A 116 -17.56 -39.43 -15.72
N PHE A 117 -16.23 -39.34 -15.59
CA PHE A 117 -15.52 -39.80 -14.39
C PHE A 117 -14.90 -38.63 -13.63
N ASP A 118 -15.35 -38.45 -12.40
CA ASP A 118 -14.74 -37.55 -11.42
C ASP A 118 -14.51 -36.12 -11.91
N LEU A 119 -15.49 -35.63 -12.67
CA LEU A 119 -15.47 -34.27 -13.19
C LEU A 119 -15.60 -33.28 -12.04
N LEU A 120 -14.47 -32.63 -11.71
CA LEU A 120 -14.42 -31.45 -10.87
C LEU A 120 -14.92 -30.25 -11.68
N PHE A 121 -15.62 -29.33 -11.02
CA PHE A 121 -15.98 -28.07 -11.67
C PHE A 121 -14.69 -27.27 -11.92
N PRO A 122 -14.35 -26.92 -13.18
CA PRO A 122 -13.14 -26.17 -13.45
C PRO A 122 -13.25 -24.76 -12.86
N SER A 123 -12.28 -24.38 -12.03
CA SER A 123 -12.19 -23.03 -11.48
C SER A 123 -12.12 -21.95 -12.57
N ASP A 124 -11.61 -22.29 -13.75
CA ASP A 124 -11.42 -21.36 -14.87
C ASP A 124 -12.74 -21.01 -15.60
N LEU A 125 -13.80 -21.82 -15.41
CA LEU A 125 -15.16 -21.47 -15.86
C LEU A 125 -15.85 -20.48 -14.92
N VAL A 126 -15.29 -20.27 -13.72
CA VAL A 126 -15.82 -19.36 -12.72
C VAL A 126 -15.06 -18.03 -12.82
N LEU A 127 -15.71 -17.00 -13.35
CA LEU A 127 -15.10 -15.67 -13.45
C LEU A 127 -14.61 -15.21 -12.08
N ALA A 128 -13.42 -14.60 -12.01
CA ALA A 128 -12.84 -14.09 -10.76
C ALA A 128 -13.75 -13.09 -9.98
N ILE A 129 -14.80 -12.61 -10.63
CA ILE A 129 -15.78 -11.64 -10.11
C ILE A 129 -17.01 -12.33 -9.45
N THR A 130 -17.16 -13.66 -9.56
CA THR A 130 -18.31 -14.37 -8.96
C THR A 130 -18.25 -14.34 -7.44
N ARG A 131 -19.34 -13.91 -6.81
CA ARG A 131 -19.49 -13.85 -5.35
C ARG A 131 -19.57 -15.24 -4.72
N PRO A 132 -19.08 -15.44 -3.48
CA PRO A 132 -19.30 -16.68 -2.75
C PRO A 132 -20.79 -16.88 -2.44
N GLY A 133 -21.22 -18.12 -2.30
CA GLY A 133 -22.60 -18.50 -2.00
C GLY A 133 -23.10 -19.68 -2.83
N LEU A 134 -24.41 -19.94 -2.76
CA LEU A 134 -25.05 -21.00 -3.53
C LEU A 134 -25.48 -20.43 -4.89
N TRP A 135 -25.06 -21.08 -5.96
CA TRP A 135 -25.34 -20.71 -7.34
C TRP A 135 -26.21 -21.77 -8.00
N LYS A 136 -27.13 -21.34 -8.85
CA LYS A 136 -27.96 -22.22 -9.65
C LYS A 136 -27.77 -21.88 -11.12
N GLY A 137 -27.23 -22.81 -11.90
CA GLY A 137 -27.19 -22.75 -13.36
C GLY A 137 -28.35 -23.53 -13.95
N ILE A 138 -29.09 -22.92 -14.88
CA ILE A 138 -30.10 -23.57 -15.70
C ILE A 138 -29.58 -23.58 -17.13
N LEU A 139 -29.28 -24.75 -17.67
CA LEU A 139 -28.83 -24.93 -19.05
C LEU A 139 -30.01 -25.36 -19.91
N LYS A 140 -30.36 -24.55 -20.92
CA LYS A 140 -31.49 -24.77 -21.82
C LYS A 140 -30.99 -25.09 -23.21
N GLY A 141 -31.44 -26.19 -23.78
CA GLY A 141 -31.20 -26.57 -25.18
C GLY A 141 -32.37 -26.17 -26.07
N PHE A 142 -32.08 -25.60 -27.23
CA PHE A 142 -33.05 -25.15 -28.23
C PHE A 142 -32.81 -25.87 -29.56
N LEU A 143 -33.90 -26.22 -30.23
CA LEU A 143 -33.91 -26.66 -31.62
C LEU A 143 -34.74 -25.65 -32.42
N MET A 144 -34.13 -24.93 -33.38
CA MET A 144 -34.81 -23.88 -34.14
C MET A 144 -35.58 -22.90 -33.24
N ASP A 145 -34.93 -22.41 -32.18
CA ASP A 145 -35.48 -21.49 -31.16
C ASP A 145 -36.60 -22.05 -30.26
N VAL A 146 -36.94 -23.34 -30.37
CA VAL A 146 -37.85 -24.02 -29.44
C VAL A 146 -37.05 -24.72 -28.33
N GLN A 147 -37.33 -24.40 -27.07
CA GLN A 147 -36.68 -25.05 -25.92
C GLN A 147 -37.11 -26.52 -25.82
N ILE A 148 -36.15 -27.44 -25.88
CA ILE A 148 -36.39 -28.90 -25.87
C ILE A 148 -35.73 -29.61 -24.69
N ILE A 149 -34.70 -29.04 -24.07
CA ILE A 149 -33.94 -29.67 -22.99
C ILE A 149 -33.68 -28.64 -21.88
N GLU A 150 -33.76 -29.05 -20.61
CA GLU A 150 -33.43 -28.19 -19.47
C GLU A 150 -32.74 -28.98 -18.35
N PHE A 151 -31.51 -28.56 -18.03
CA PHE A 151 -30.70 -29.08 -16.92
C PHE A 151 -30.57 -28.04 -15.81
N HIS A 152 -30.63 -28.50 -14.57
CA HIS A 152 -30.42 -27.69 -13.38
C HIS A 152 -29.15 -28.15 -12.67
N MET A 153 -28.30 -27.20 -12.34
CA MET A 153 -27.05 -27.41 -11.62
C MET A 153 -27.00 -26.44 -10.44
N LEU A 154 -26.78 -26.97 -9.25
CA LEU A 154 -26.50 -26.20 -8.04
C LEU A 154 -25.01 -26.32 -7.73
N LEU A 155 -24.36 -25.18 -7.56
CA LEU A 155 -22.94 -25.05 -7.27
C LEU A 155 -22.77 -24.27 -5.97
N PHE A 156 -21.90 -24.75 -5.08
CA PHE A 156 -21.46 -23.96 -3.95
C PHE A 156 -20.13 -23.31 -4.31
N VAL A 157 -20.13 -22.00 -4.51
CA VAL A 157 -18.93 -21.23 -4.85
C VAL A 157 -18.39 -20.60 -3.58
N PHE A 158 -17.11 -20.82 -3.30
CA PHE A 158 -16.44 -20.15 -2.20
C PHE A 158 -15.13 -19.55 -2.67
N TRP A 159 -14.82 -18.41 -2.07
CA TRP A 159 -13.50 -17.84 -2.19
C TRP A 159 -12.60 -18.53 -1.21
N CYS A 160 -11.70 -19.34 -1.74
CA CYS A 160 -10.61 -19.81 -0.93
C CYS A 160 -9.46 -18.82 -1.11
N CYS A 161 -9.14 -18.07 -0.05
CA CYS A 161 -7.77 -17.62 0.13
C CYS A 161 -6.93 -18.86 0.45
N MET A 162 -6.71 -19.72 -0.55
CA MET A 162 -5.58 -20.62 -0.51
C MET A 162 -4.36 -19.73 -0.63
N LEU A 163 -3.80 -19.34 0.52
CA LEU A 163 -2.36 -19.24 0.61
C LEU A 163 -1.86 -20.59 0.09
N LYS A 164 -1.36 -20.62 -1.14
CA LYS A 164 -0.60 -21.78 -1.61
C LYS A 164 0.52 -21.95 -0.59
N VAL A 165 0.44 -23.01 0.23
CA VAL A 165 1.57 -23.45 1.04
C VAL A 165 2.61 -23.91 0.04
N TYR A 166 3.57 -23.04 -0.26
CA TYR A 166 4.60 -23.32 -1.26
C TYR A 166 5.65 -24.30 -0.74
N ALA A 167 5.82 -24.43 0.58
CA ALA A 167 6.76 -25.39 1.16
C ALA A 167 6.33 -25.86 2.56
N VAL A 168 6.34 -27.18 2.76
CA VAL A 168 6.33 -27.81 4.09
C VAL A 168 7.79 -27.98 4.49
N HIS A 169 8.24 -27.37 5.59
CA HIS A 169 9.58 -27.61 6.11
C HIS A 169 9.53 -28.72 7.17
N VAL A 170 10.43 -29.69 7.09
CA VAL A 170 10.48 -30.85 7.98
C VAL A 170 11.87 -30.96 8.58
N GLU A 171 11.94 -30.97 9.90
CA GLU A 171 13.19 -31.06 10.65
C GLU A 171 13.24 -32.35 11.46
N PHE A 172 14.40 -33.01 11.47
CA PHE A 172 14.65 -34.10 12.41
C PHE A 172 14.81 -33.55 13.81
N GLU A 173 14.04 -34.06 14.75
CA GLU A 173 14.20 -33.74 16.16
C GLU A 173 15.00 -34.84 16.87
N GLN A 174 14.61 -36.10 16.67
CA GLN A 174 15.23 -37.26 17.32
C GLN A 174 15.16 -38.51 16.43
N PHE A 175 16.16 -39.39 16.53
CA PHE A 175 16.18 -40.71 15.90
C PHE A 175 16.82 -41.72 16.86
N TYR A 176 16.20 -42.88 17.05
CA TYR A 176 16.82 -44.01 17.75
C TYR A 176 16.23 -45.36 17.32
N GLN A 177 17.08 -46.38 17.36
CA GLN A 177 16.71 -47.78 17.14
C GLN A 177 16.47 -48.48 18.48
N THR A 178 15.33 -49.15 18.63
CA THR A 178 14.98 -49.89 19.86
C THR A 178 15.28 -51.39 19.76
N THR A 179 15.04 -52.01 18.60
CA THR A 179 15.21 -53.45 18.38
C THR A 179 15.92 -53.76 17.06
N GLY A 180 16.44 -54.98 16.92
CA GLY A 180 16.98 -55.46 15.64
C GLY A 180 18.43 -55.13 15.34
N LYS A 181 19.23 -54.75 16.36
CA LYS A 181 20.65 -54.39 16.20
C LYS A 181 21.54 -55.52 15.69
N GLU A 182 21.15 -56.78 15.92
CA GLU A 182 21.83 -57.97 15.41
C GLU A 182 21.63 -58.20 13.90
N TYR A 183 20.64 -57.54 13.29
CA TYR A 183 20.36 -57.61 11.85
C TYR A 183 20.85 -56.36 11.13
N VAL A 184 20.51 -55.18 11.67
CA VAL A 184 20.95 -53.88 11.16
C VAL A 184 21.26 -52.99 12.36
N ASN A 185 22.50 -52.54 12.51
CA ASN A 185 22.87 -51.57 13.55
C ASN A 185 22.94 -50.15 12.95
N CYS A 186 22.02 -49.27 13.36
CA CYS A 186 21.95 -47.88 12.91
C CYS A 186 22.47 -46.92 13.99
N ASP A 187 23.67 -46.40 13.81
CA ASP A 187 24.29 -45.37 14.65
C ASP A 187 24.12 -43.96 14.04
N LEU A 188 22.88 -43.64 13.66
CA LEU A 188 22.53 -42.32 13.10
C LEU A 188 22.23 -41.31 14.21
N ARG A 189 22.69 -40.07 14.04
CA ARG A 189 22.48 -38.96 14.97
C ARG A 189 21.89 -37.75 14.26
N VAL A 190 21.01 -37.05 14.95
CA VAL A 190 20.48 -35.75 14.50
C VAL A 190 21.50 -34.67 14.86
N ARG A 191 21.90 -33.85 13.88
CA ARG A 191 22.79 -32.70 14.07
C ARG A 191 22.16 -31.44 13.50
N LYS A 192 22.41 -30.28 14.10
CA LYS A 192 22.07 -28.99 13.50
C LYS A 192 23.06 -28.68 12.38
N PHE A 193 22.55 -28.51 11.17
CA PHE A 193 23.35 -28.16 10.00
C PHE A 193 23.49 -26.65 9.86
N ASN A 194 22.43 -25.89 10.17
CA ASN A 194 22.44 -24.42 10.27
C ASN A 194 21.46 -23.94 11.38
N ARG A 195 21.20 -22.62 11.46
CA ARG A 195 20.30 -22.04 12.48
C ARG A 195 18.84 -22.52 12.40
N THR A 196 18.43 -23.10 11.26
CA THR A 196 17.04 -23.41 10.90
C THR A 196 16.84 -24.82 10.35
N SER A 197 17.85 -25.70 10.31
CA SER A 197 17.73 -27.04 9.74
C SER A 197 18.58 -28.08 10.48
N SER A 198 18.01 -29.27 10.66
CA SER A 198 18.67 -30.45 11.23
C SER A 198 18.79 -31.57 10.19
N VAL A 199 19.87 -32.34 10.28
CA VAL A 199 20.19 -33.45 9.36
C VAL A 199 20.53 -34.72 10.12
N LEU A 200 20.31 -35.87 9.50
CA LEU A 200 20.80 -37.16 9.98
C LEU A 200 22.21 -37.44 9.45
N ASN A 201 23.10 -37.86 10.34
CA ASN A 201 24.47 -38.22 10.01
C ASN A 201 24.91 -39.41 10.87
N GLY A 202 25.59 -40.39 10.28
CA GLY A 202 26.10 -41.57 10.99
C GLY A 202 26.28 -42.79 10.09
N THR A 203 26.30 -43.98 10.71
CA THR A 203 26.54 -45.26 10.00
C THR A 203 25.37 -46.22 10.15
N ILE A 204 25.14 -47.00 9.09
CA ILE A 204 24.20 -48.12 9.08
C ILE A 204 25.01 -49.38 8.75
N HIS A 205 25.08 -50.33 9.67
CA HIS A 205 25.74 -51.61 9.49
C HIS A 205 24.71 -52.69 9.23
N LEU A 206 24.66 -53.19 8.00
CA LEU A 206 23.87 -54.37 7.66
C LEU A 206 24.68 -55.61 8.00
N LEU A 207 24.23 -56.40 8.99
CA LEU A 207 24.99 -57.52 9.57
C LEU A 207 24.63 -58.88 8.95
N ILE A 208 23.53 -58.96 8.20
CA ILE A 208 23.09 -60.15 7.45
C ILE A 208 22.79 -59.79 6.00
N ASN A 209 22.86 -60.79 5.11
CA ASN A 209 22.35 -60.61 3.75
C ASN A 209 20.81 -60.55 3.80
N VAL A 210 20.21 -59.54 3.16
CA VAL A 210 18.75 -59.35 3.13
C VAL A 210 18.23 -59.39 1.69
N ASN A 211 17.09 -60.05 1.50
CA ASN A 211 16.33 -60.07 0.25
C ASN A 211 14.90 -59.57 0.52
N ASP A 212 14.01 -59.58 -0.46
CA ASP A 212 12.62 -59.12 -0.30
C ASP A 212 11.77 -59.88 0.74
N SER A 213 12.28 -60.95 1.36
CA SER A 213 11.64 -61.53 2.56
C SER A 213 11.69 -60.60 3.78
N PHE A 214 12.58 -59.61 3.74
CA PHE A 214 12.66 -58.52 4.69
C PHE A 214 11.80 -57.34 4.19
N SER A 215 10.75 -56.95 4.92
CA SER A 215 9.81 -55.89 4.53
C SER A 215 9.67 -54.82 5.61
N PHE A 216 9.22 -53.61 5.22
CA PHE A 216 9.07 -52.50 6.17
C PHE A 216 7.65 -51.94 6.18
N THR A 217 7.25 -51.45 7.35
CA THR A 217 6.05 -50.63 7.53
C THR A 217 6.37 -49.41 8.37
N ALA A 218 5.54 -48.38 8.25
CA ALA A 218 5.73 -47.13 8.94
C ALA A 218 4.38 -46.64 9.48
N ASP A 219 4.27 -46.54 10.81
CA ASP A 219 3.12 -45.97 11.50
C ASP A 219 3.40 -44.49 11.81
N VAL A 220 2.44 -43.62 11.52
CA VAL A 220 2.58 -42.16 11.64
C VAL A 220 1.69 -41.64 12.76
N PHE A 221 2.23 -40.79 13.63
CA PHE A 221 1.47 -40.13 14.69
C PHE A 221 1.75 -38.62 14.71
N HIS A 222 0.76 -37.82 15.10
CA HIS A 222 0.82 -36.36 15.13
C HIS A 222 0.44 -35.80 16.50
N SER A 223 1.19 -34.80 16.96
CA SER A 223 0.93 -33.97 18.13
C SER A 223 0.71 -32.51 17.69
N PRO A 224 -0.53 -32.00 17.73
CA PRO A 224 -0.86 -30.64 17.28
C PRO A 224 -0.34 -29.54 18.23
N LEU A 225 -0.06 -29.88 19.49
CA LEU A 225 0.42 -28.94 20.51
C LEU A 225 1.94 -28.99 20.71
N GLY A 226 2.66 -29.83 19.94
CA GLY A 226 4.10 -30.02 20.11
C GLY A 226 4.48 -30.68 21.45
N ASN A 227 3.53 -31.29 22.16
CA ASN A 227 3.77 -32.04 23.39
C ASN A 227 3.93 -33.54 23.09
N GLN A 228 4.34 -34.34 24.08
CA GLN A 228 4.55 -35.80 23.90
C GLN A 228 3.24 -36.63 23.77
N GLN A 229 2.10 -36.00 23.50
CA GLN A 229 0.82 -36.68 23.29
C GLN A 229 0.57 -36.86 21.79
N PHE A 230 0.67 -38.10 21.32
CA PHE A 230 0.61 -38.44 19.90
C PHE A 230 -0.68 -39.17 19.55
N ASN A 231 -1.39 -38.67 18.53
CA ASN A 231 -2.55 -39.33 17.96
C ASN A 231 -2.17 -40.05 16.67
N HIS A 232 -2.68 -41.27 16.47
CA HIS A 232 -2.43 -42.03 15.24
C HIS A 232 -2.99 -41.26 14.03
N TYR A 233 -2.14 -40.99 13.04
CA TYR A 233 -2.48 -40.22 11.86
C TYR A 233 -2.68 -41.17 10.67
N PRO A 234 -3.85 -41.18 10.00
CA PRO A 234 -4.20 -42.19 9.01
C PRO A 234 -3.56 -41.89 7.64
N VAL A 235 -2.23 -41.92 7.56
CA VAL A 235 -1.47 -41.89 6.31
C VAL A 235 -1.09 -43.32 5.96
N LYS A 236 -1.53 -43.79 4.79
CA LYS A 236 -1.10 -45.07 4.23
C LYS A 236 0.15 -44.82 3.39
N VAL A 237 1.26 -45.43 3.76
CA VAL A 237 2.45 -45.47 2.89
C VAL A 237 2.07 -46.28 1.63
N PRO A 238 2.28 -45.75 0.41
CA PRO A 238 1.99 -46.49 -0.82
C PRO A 238 2.79 -47.80 -0.85
N GLY A 239 2.13 -48.92 -1.19
CA GLY A 239 2.83 -50.19 -1.48
C GLY A 239 2.78 -51.29 -0.41
N GLY A 240 2.01 -51.14 0.67
CA GLY A 240 1.60 -52.26 1.54
C GLY A 240 2.68 -53.31 1.86
N LYS A 241 3.62 -52.95 2.74
CA LYS A 241 4.81 -53.76 3.14
C LYS A 241 5.77 -54.10 1.98
N PRO A 242 6.44 -53.11 1.34
CA PRO A 242 7.45 -53.41 0.33
C PRO A 242 8.63 -54.19 0.93
N GLY A 243 9.16 -55.16 0.17
CA GLY A 243 10.43 -55.81 0.46
C GLY A 243 11.60 -54.84 0.36
N ILE A 244 12.72 -55.11 1.05
CA ILE A 244 13.87 -54.21 1.14
C ILE A 244 14.50 -53.92 -0.23
N CYS A 245 14.57 -54.91 -1.15
CA CYS A 245 15.14 -54.68 -2.47
C CYS A 245 14.20 -53.79 -3.29
N THR A 246 12.89 -54.08 -3.23
CA THR A 246 11.86 -53.24 -3.87
C THR A 246 11.88 -51.81 -3.33
N PHE A 247 12.10 -51.63 -2.03
CA PHE A 247 12.22 -50.31 -1.40
C PHE A 247 13.48 -49.58 -1.84
N THR A 248 14.62 -50.26 -1.93
CA THR A 248 15.87 -49.68 -2.42
C THR A 248 15.74 -49.21 -3.88
N ASP A 249 15.14 -50.02 -4.76
CA ASP A 249 14.90 -49.63 -6.15
C ASP A 249 13.94 -48.44 -6.25
N TYR A 250 12.91 -48.41 -5.40
CA TYR A 250 12.00 -47.26 -5.31
C TYR A 250 12.73 -45.97 -4.90
N VAL A 251 13.67 -46.04 -3.95
CA VAL A 251 14.48 -44.88 -3.56
C VAL A 251 15.37 -44.40 -4.70
N HIS A 252 16.01 -45.31 -5.45
CA HIS A 252 16.81 -44.93 -6.63
C HIS A 252 15.97 -44.29 -7.74
N GLN A 253 14.76 -44.80 -7.98
CA GLN A 253 13.90 -44.33 -9.07
C GLN A 253 13.20 -43.01 -8.76
N TYR A 254 12.69 -42.86 -7.54
CA TYR A 254 11.83 -41.73 -7.17
C TYR A 254 12.55 -40.66 -6.34
N TYR A 255 13.68 -40.99 -5.69
CA TYR A 255 14.46 -40.05 -4.86
C TYR A 255 15.96 -40.10 -5.17
N PRO A 256 16.37 -39.88 -6.43
CA PRO A 256 17.77 -39.91 -6.83
C PRO A 256 18.64 -38.90 -6.06
N GLU A 257 18.06 -37.83 -5.51
CA GLU A 257 18.75 -36.84 -4.69
C GLU A 257 19.19 -37.37 -3.31
N MET A 258 18.55 -38.41 -2.78
CA MET A 258 18.95 -39.03 -1.51
C MET A 258 20.12 -40.00 -1.69
N VAL A 259 20.25 -40.63 -2.85
CA VAL A 259 21.25 -41.68 -3.11
C VAL A 259 22.70 -41.22 -2.88
N PRO A 260 23.15 -40.03 -3.34
CA PRO A 260 24.51 -39.53 -3.09
C PRO A 260 24.82 -39.29 -1.61
N LEU A 261 23.80 -39.17 -0.75
CA LEU A 261 23.96 -38.96 0.69
C LEU A 261 24.26 -40.28 1.43
N PHE A 262 24.12 -41.43 0.75
CA PHE A 262 24.50 -42.74 1.26
C PHE A 262 25.74 -43.25 0.53
N VAL A 263 26.88 -43.27 1.22
CA VAL A 263 28.10 -43.91 0.71
C VAL A 263 27.99 -45.42 0.94
N ASN A 264 28.27 -46.20 -0.10
CA ASN A 264 28.19 -47.67 -0.12
C ASN A 264 26.76 -48.25 -0.03
N MET A 265 25.75 -47.49 -0.46
CA MET A 265 24.38 -47.98 -0.64
C MET A 265 24.32 -49.09 -1.71
N ALA A 266 23.35 -49.99 -1.60
CA ALA A 266 23.08 -50.98 -2.65
C ALA A 266 22.67 -50.29 -3.96
N GLY A 267 23.18 -50.80 -5.09
CA GLY A 267 22.89 -50.27 -6.43
C GLY A 267 21.47 -50.61 -6.92
N LEU A 268 21.02 -49.91 -7.96
CA LEU A 268 19.73 -50.20 -8.61
C LEU A 268 19.72 -51.64 -9.15
N GLY A 269 18.74 -52.45 -8.72
CA GLY A 269 18.58 -53.87 -9.07
C GLY A 269 19.47 -54.84 -8.30
N GLU A 270 20.18 -54.39 -7.26
CA GLU A 270 21.04 -55.24 -6.43
C GLU A 270 20.23 -56.00 -5.37
N CYS A 271 19.96 -57.30 -5.60
CA CYS A 271 19.28 -58.19 -4.65
C CYS A 271 19.85 -59.62 -4.74
N PRO A 272 20.18 -60.30 -3.63
CA PRO A 272 20.09 -59.88 -2.24
C PRO A 272 21.13 -58.79 -1.89
N ILE A 273 20.77 -57.88 -1.00
CA ILE A 273 21.69 -56.88 -0.47
C ILE A 273 22.65 -57.57 0.49
N THR A 274 23.93 -57.58 0.13
CA THR A 274 24.97 -58.22 0.94
C THR A 274 25.41 -57.37 2.11
N ILE A 275 25.91 -58.04 3.16
CA ILE A 275 26.51 -57.43 4.37
C ILE A 275 27.44 -56.29 3.98
N ARG A 276 27.16 -55.08 4.50
CA ARG A 276 27.95 -53.88 4.23
C ARG A 276 27.70 -52.81 5.28
N GLN A 277 28.64 -51.87 5.33
CA GLN A 277 28.50 -50.64 6.11
C GLN A 277 28.20 -49.48 5.16
N MET A 278 27.11 -48.77 5.44
CA MET A 278 26.69 -47.58 4.71
C MET A 278 26.93 -46.35 5.59
N TYR A 279 27.37 -45.25 4.98
CA TYR A 279 27.56 -43.97 5.68
C TYR A 279 26.53 -42.96 5.19
N VAL A 280 25.85 -42.29 6.11
CA VAL A 280 24.83 -41.28 5.82
C VAL A 280 25.42 -39.90 6.10
N PHE A 281 25.52 -39.07 5.06
CA PHE A 281 26.04 -37.70 5.17
C PHE A 281 24.92 -36.70 4.94
N ASP A 282 24.61 -35.94 5.99
CA ASP A 282 23.76 -34.75 5.94
C ASP A 282 22.41 -34.96 5.27
N LEU A 283 21.81 -36.11 5.58
CA LEU A 283 20.50 -36.45 5.09
C LEU A 283 19.47 -35.48 5.65
N LEU A 284 18.97 -34.60 4.79
CA LEU A 284 17.82 -33.75 5.03
C LEU A 284 16.54 -34.55 4.80
N PHE A 285 15.50 -34.31 5.60
CA PHE A 285 14.21 -34.92 5.34
C PHE A 285 13.61 -34.26 4.08
N PRO A 286 13.29 -35.02 3.02
CA PRO A 286 12.75 -34.41 1.83
C PRO A 286 11.32 -33.92 2.10
N SER A 287 11.13 -32.61 2.06
CA SER A 287 9.86 -31.94 2.35
C SER A 287 8.70 -32.40 1.48
N HIS A 288 8.99 -32.79 0.23
CA HIS A 288 8.00 -33.28 -0.73
C HIS A 288 7.44 -34.68 -0.40
N LEU A 289 8.10 -35.45 0.50
CA LEU A 289 7.56 -36.71 1.02
C LEU A 289 6.37 -36.50 1.96
N VAL A 290 6.25 -35.30 2.53
CA VAL A 290 5.15 -34.96 3.43
C VAL A 290 4.04 -34.33 2.61
N PRO A 291 2.81 -34.88 2.61
CA PRO A 291 1.69 -34.28 1.90
C PRO A 291 1.52 -32.82 2.32
N ALA A 292 1.21 -31.92 1.38
CA ALA A 292 0.97 -30.50 1.68
C ALA A 292 -0.16 -30.26 2.71
N VAL A 293 -1.00 -31.28 2.94
CA VAL A 293 -2.09 -31.30 3.93
C VAL A 293 -1.60 -31.65 5.35
N ALA A 294 -0.37 -32.14 5.52
CA ALA A 294 0.17 -32.49 6.82
C ALA A 294 0.21 -31.25 7.72
N ARG A 295 -0.42 -31.35 8.90
CA ARG A 295 -0.52 -30.24 9.85
C ARG A 295 0.83 -29.91 10.47
N PRO A 296 1.08 -28.62 10.78
CA PRO A 296 2.26 -28.25 11.56
C PRO A 296 2.21 -28.86 12.97
N GLY A 297 3.38 -29.06 13.58
CA GLY A 297 3.53 -29.65 14.91
C GLY A 297 4.54 -30.79 14.96
N LEU A 298 4.54 -31.54 16.06
CA LEU A 298 5.47 -32.63 16.29
C LEU A 298 4.90 -33.94 15.75
N TRP A 299 5.67 -34.64 14.93
CA TRP A 299 5.31 -35.92 14.31
C TRP A 299 6.22 -37.02 14.82
N LYS A 300 5.66 -38.20 15.01
CA LYS A 300 6.36 -39.41 15.43
C LYS A 300 6.13 -40.49 14.39
N LEU A 301 7.21 -40.97 13.79
CA LEU A 301 7.21 -42.10 12.87
C LEU A 301 7.79 -43.33 13.58
N ILE A 302 7.09 -44.45 13.48
CA ILE A 302 7.55 -45.75 13.96
C ILE A 302 7.74 -46.65 12.75
N VAL A 303 8.99 -46.95 12.40
CA VAL A 303 9.32 -47.84 11.28
C VAL A 303 9.59 -49.23 11.82
N LYS A 304 8.86 -50.23 11.33
CA LYS A 304 8.96 -51.63 11.74
C LYS A 304 9.44 -52.48 10.58
N GLY A 305 10.50 -53.26 10.81
CA GLY A 305 11.04 -54.24 9.87
C GLY A 305 10.59 -55.65 10.21
N PHE A 306 10.12 -56.39 9.21
CA PHE A 306 9.63 -57.76 9.31
C PHE A 306 10.49 -58.70 8.47
N LEU A 307 10.79 -59.88 9.00
CA LEU A 307 11.37 -60.98 8.25
C LEU A 307 10.34 -62.12 8.26
N ILE A 308 9.82 -62.51 7.10
CA ILE A 308 8.76 -63.54 6.98
C ILE A 308 7.57 -63.20 7.91
N ASP A 309 7.08 -61.95 7.82
CA ASP A 309 5.95 -61.39 8.60
C ASP A 309 6.11 -61.34 10.14
N ILE A 310 7.28 -61.70 10.68
CA ILE A 310 7.60 -61.51 12.10
C ILE A 310 8.41 -60.22 12.26
N GLN A 311 8.02 -59.35 13.21
CA GLN A 311 8.70 -58.08 13.46
C GLN A 311 10.04 -58.31 14.20
N TYR A 312 11.15 -57.83 13.62
CA TYR A 312 12.49 -57.94 14.23
C TYR A 312 13.14 -56.58 14.50
N ILE A 313 12.75 -55.53 13.77
CA ILE A 313 13.38 -54.22 13.84
C ILE A 313 12.33 -53.14 14.11
N GLU A 314 12.66 -52.19 14.97
CA GLU A 314 11.83 -51.02 15.23
C GLU A 314 12.70 -49.76 15.39
N TYR A 315 12.33 -48.71 14.66
CA TYR A 315 12.96 -47.39 14.68
C TYR A 315 11.95 -46.32 15.07
N TYR A 316 12.38 -45.37 15.89
CA TYR A 316 11.62 -44.19 16.26
C TYR A 316 12.26 -42.95 15.67
N MET A 317 11.44 -42.12 15.03
CA MET A 317 11.88 -40.88 14.42
C MET A 317 10.88 -39.77 14.74
N PHE A 318 11.37 -38.68 15.30
CA PHE A 318 10.59 -37.50 15.63
C PHE A 318 10.91 -36.40 14.63
N LEU A 319 9.87 -35.85 14.01
CA LEU A 319 9.95 -34.82 12.99
C LEU A 319 9.15 -33.60 13.41
N PHE A 320 9.73 -32.42 13.32
CA PHE A 320 8.98 -31.18 13.46
C PHE A 320 8.57 -30.67 12.09
N VAL A 321 7.27 -30.53 11.86
CA VAL A 321 6.69 -30.09 10.58
C VAL A 321 6.19 -28.66 10.74
N CYS A 322 6.61 -27.77 9.84
CA CYS A 322 6.19 -26.38 9.81
C CYS A 322 5.68 -25.99 8.42
N TRP A 323 4.64 -25.16 8.35
CA TRP A 323 4.21 -24.56 7.10
C TRP A 323 5.00 -23.28 6.86
N CYS A 324 5.76 -23.25 5.76
CA CYS A 324 6.45 -22.05 5.34
C CYS A 324 5.63 -21.39 4.22
N CYS A 325 5.10 -20.19 4.49
CA CYS A 325 4.53 -19.35 3.46
C CYS A 325 5.66 -18.60 2.77
N MET A 326 6.32 -19.23 1.81
CA MET A 326 7.27 -18.51 0.97
C MET A 326 6.55 -17.80 -0.17
N LEU A 327 6.66 -16.48 -0.22
CA LEU A 327 6.49 -15.71 -1.45
C LEU A 327 7.83 -15.79 -2.20
N GLU A 328 8.04 -16.87 -2.95
CA GLU A 328 9.19 -16.94 -3.86
C GLU A 328 8.85 -16.20 -5.15
N ALA A 329 9.37 -14.98 -5.29
CA ALA A 329 9.59 -14.38 -6.59
C ALA A 329 11.08 -14.54 -6.92
N PHE A 330 11.48 -15.70 -7.43
CA PHE A 330 12.79 -15.83 -8.07
C PHE A 330 12.73 -15.13 -9.42
N ALA A 331 13.29 -13.93 -9.51
CA ALA A 331 13.69 -13.37 -10.79
C ALA A 331 15.18 -13.65 -10.97
N TRP A 332 15.51 -14.58 -11.87
CA TRP A 332 16.86 -14.70 -12.39
C TRP A 332 17.19 -13.42 -13.12
N HIS A 333 18.26 -12.75 -12.74
CA HIS A 333 18.76 -11.62 -13.50
C HIS A 333 20.09 -12.02 -14.12
N VAL A 334 20.17 -11.96 -15.44
CA VAL A 334 21.36 -12.37 -16.20
C VAL A 334 21.96 -11.13 -16.83
N GLU A 335 23.18 -10.79 -16.42
CA GLU A 335 23.95 -9.70 -17.01
C GLU A 335 25.01 -10.29 -17.95
N PHE A 336 25.04 -9.86 -19.19
CA PHE A 336 26.22 -10.05 -20.05
C PHE A 336 27.40 -9.30 -19.45
N ASP A 337 28.55 -9.96 -19.38
CA ASP A 337 29.82 -9.36 -18.96
C ASP A 337 30.64 -8.94 -20.19
N GLN A 338 30.87 -9.89 -21.10
CA GLN A 338 31.62 -9.68 -22.33
C GLN A 338 31.08 -10.57 -23.46
N PHE A 339 31.31 -10.17 -24.70
CA PHE A 339 31.22 -11.02 -25.88
C PHE A 339 32.59 -11.09 -26.55
N SER A 340 33.08 -12.28 -26.87
CA SER A 340 34.30 -12.45 -27.65
C SER A 340 34.20 -13.59 -28.64
N GLN A 341 34.65 -13.34 -29.87
CA GLN A 341 34.74 -14.33 -30.94
C GLN A 341 36.21 -14.64 -31.21
N THR A 342 36.62 -15.90 -31.05
CA THR A 342 38.01 -16.36 -31.20
C THR A 342 38.32 -16.95 -32.56
N SER A 343 37.33 -17.56 -33.23
CA SER A 343 37.50 -18.16 -34.56
C SER A 343 36.26 -18.01 -35.44
N GLY A 344 36.42 -18.27 -36.75
CA GLY A 344 35.30 -18.37 -37.68
C GLY A 344 34.78 -17.05 -38.26
N LYS A 345 35.60 -15.99 -38.22
CA LYS A 345 35.24 -14.66 -38.75
C LYS A 345 35.03 -14.64 -40.26
N GLU A 346 35.60 -15.58 -41.02
CA GLU A 346 35.33 -15.72 -42.45
C GLU A 346 33.93 -16.29 -42.78
N TYR A 347 33.25 -16.88 -41.81
CA TYR A 347 31.90 -17.47 -41.99
C TYR A 347 30.83 -16.56 -41.40
N VAL A 348 30.98 -16.20 -40.13
CA VAL A 348 30.11 -15.28 -39.40
C VAL A 348 30.98 -14.33 -38.59
N ASN A 349 30.89 -13.03 -38.83
CA ASN A 349 31.63 -12.02 -38.08
C ASN A 349 30.67 -11.24 -37.16
N GLY A 350 30.77 -11.48 -35.85
CA GLY A 350 30.00 -10.78 -34.83
C GLY A 350 30.82 -9.68 -34.16
N ASP A 351 30.47 -8.42 -34.40
CA ASP A 351 30.95 -7.27 -33.60
C ASP A 351 29.84 -6.85 -32.63
N LEU A 352 29.57 -7.72 -31.65
CA LEU A 352 28.61 -7.47 -30.58
C LEU A 352 29.33 -6.90 -29.36
N ARG A 353 28.76 -5.83 -28.81
CA ARG A 353 29.27 -5.15 -27.61
C ARG A 353 28.25 -5.25 -26.50
N VAL A 354 28.75 -5.51 -25.30
CA VAL A 354 27.97 -5.43 -24.08
C VAL A 354 27.87 -3.98 -23.66
N ARG A 355 26.66 -3.45 -23.50
CA ARG A 355 26.41 -2.11 -22.94
C ARG A 355 25.54 -2.20 -21.70
N LYS A 356 25.78 -1.31 -20.73
CA LYS A 356 24.83 -1.12 -19.63
C LYS A 356 23.63 -0.35 -20.16
N PHE A 357 22.47 -1.00 -20.16
CA PHE A 357 21.21 -0.38 -20.59
C PHE A 357 20.57 0.40 -19.44
N ASN A 358 20.69 -0.10 -18.20
CA ASN A 358 20.32 0.62 -16.98
C ASN A 358 21.26 0.23 -15.80
N ARG A 359 20.96 0.69 -14.57
CA ARG A 359 21.78 0.41 -13.37
C ARG A 359 21.89 -1.08 -12.99
N THR A 360 21.02 -1.92 -13.55
CA THR A 360 20.78 -3.30 -13.15
C THR A 360 20.54 -4.22 -14.35
N SER A 361 21.02 -3.89 -15.56
CA SER A 361 20.89 -4.77 -16.73
C SER A 361 21.88 -4.38 -17.83
N SER A 362 22.57 -5.36 -18.39
CA SER A 362 23.39 -5.23 -19.58
C SER A 362 22.72 -5.88 -20.80
N VAL A 363 23.00 -5.34 -21.98
CA VAL A 363 22.41 -5.76 -23.24
C VAL A 363 23.48 -5.92 -24.30
N LEU A 364 23.22 -6.79 -25.27
CA LEU A 364 24.04 -6.93 -26.47
C LEU A 364 23.55 -5.94 -27.53
N ASN A 365 24.49 -5.16 -28.06
CA ASN A 365 24.26 -4.27 -29.19
C ASN A 365 25.41 -4.38 -30.19
N GLY A 366 25.10 -4.48 -31.47
CA GLY A 366 26.11 -4.56 -32.51
C GLY A 366 25.61 -5.24 -33.77
N THR A 367 26.55 -5.77 -34.55
CA THR A 367 26.25 -6.32 -35.88
C THR A 367 26.79 -7.72 -36.05
N ILE A 368 26.00 -8.58 -36.67
CA ILE A 368 26.40 -9.93 -37.06
C ILE A 368 26.37 -9.99 -38.59
N HIS A 369 27.53 -10.23 -39.20
CA HIS A 369 27.66 -10.42 -40.65
C HIS A 369 27.74 -11.90 -40.97
N VAL A 370 26.76 -12.41 -41.69
CA VAL A 370 26.81 -13.74 -42.31
C VAL A 370 27.50 -13.58 -43.65
N LEU A 371 28.71 -14.13 -43.82
CA LEU A 371 29.58 -13.88 -44.97
C LEU A 371 29.50 -14.95 -46.07
N ILE A 372 28.92 -16.11 -45.77
CA ILE A 372 28.63 -17.18 -46.73
C ILE A 372 27.18 -17.63 -46.62
N ASN A 373 26.65 -18.26 -47.66
CA ASN A 373 25.33 -18.90 -47.54
C ASN A 373 25.46 -20.14 -46.64
N VAL A 374 24.68 -20.19 -45.56
CA VAL A 374 24.74 -21.27 -44.56
C VAL A 374 23.46 -22.10 -44.61
N ASN A 375 23.57 -23.42 -44.69
CA ASN A 375 22.45 -24.36 -44.61
C ASN A 375 22.55 -25.18 -43.32
N ASP A 376 21.62 -26.11 -43.09
CA ASP A 376 21.61 -26.97 -41.89
C ASP A 376 22.84 -27.89 -41.71
N SER A 377 23.77 -27.94 -42.67
CA SER A 377 25.08 -28.59 -42.45
C SER A 377 25.97 -27.87 -41.43
N PHE A 378 25.59 -26.63 -41.09
CA PHE A 378 26.20 -25.86 -40.04
C PHE A 378 25.43 -26.06 -38.72
N THR A 379 26.09 -26.63 -37.71
CA THR A 379 25.47 -26.95 -36.41
C THR A 379 26.18 -26.21 -35.27
N PHE A 380 25.44 -25.94 -34.18
CA PHE A 380 26.00 -25.27 -33.00
C PHE A 380 25.87 -26.14 -31.75
N THR A 381 26.94 -26.16 -30.95
CA THR A 381 26.95 -26.84 -29.65
C THR A 381 27.33 -25.83 -28.56
N PRO A 382 26.39 -25.49 -27.65
CA PRO A 382 26.69 -24.70 -26.47
C PRO A 382 27.18 -25.58 -25.31
N ASP A 383 28.39 -25.31 -24.83
CA ASP A 383 28.93 -25.83 -23.57
C ASP A 383 28.78 -24.74 -22.48
N ILE A 384 28.29 -25.11 -21.30
CA ILE A 384 28.00 -24.18 -20.21
C ILE A 384 28.95 -24.46 -19.05
N PHE A 385 29.55 -23.41 -18.49
CA PHE A 385 30.42 -23.51 -17.34
C PHE A 385 30.00 -22.55 -16.22
N HIS A 386 30.22 -22.94 -14.97
CA HIS A 386 29.88 -22.17 -13.77
C HIS A 386 31.09 -21.99 -12.86
N SER A 387 31.25 -20.77 -12.32
CA SER A 387 32.23 -20.41 -11.30
C SER A 387 31.50 -19.99 -10.01
N PRO A 388 31.43 -20.88 -9.00
CA PRO A 388 30.68 -20.61 -7.76
C PRO A 388 31.24 -19.45 -6.93
N LEU A 389 32.56 -19.24 -7.00
CA LEU A 389 33.27 -18.22 -6.22
C LEU A 389 33.52 -16.93 -7.00
N GLY A 390 33.10 -16.86 -8.26
CA GLY A 390 33.35 -15.70 -9.13
C GLY A 390 34.83 -15.44 -9.42
N ASN A 391 35.71 -16.41 -9.15
CA ASN A 391 37.17 -16.28 -9.24
C ASN A 391 37.73 -16.75 -10.61
N GLN A 392 36.90 -16.73 -11.66
CA GLN A 392 37.22 -17.18 -13.03
C GLN A 392 37.67 -18.66 -13.16
N GLN A 393 37.48 -19.48 -12.11
CA GLN A 393 37.63 -20.93 -12.20
C GLN A 393 36.29 -21.55 -12.58
N PHE A 394 36.23 -22.15 -13.77
CA PHE A 394 35.00 -22.60 -14.40
C PHE A 394 34.91 -24.13 -14.41
N ASN A 395 33.84 -24.67 -13.83
CA ASN A 395 33.51 -26.09 -13.89
C ASN A 395 32.44 -26.32 -14.96
N HIS A 396 32.59 -27.40 -15.74
CA HIS A 396 31.60 -27.76 -16.75
C HIS A 396 30.26 -28.11 -16.08
N TYR A 397 29.19 -27.47 -16.53
CA TYR A 397 27.86 -27.61 -15.96
C TYR A 397 26.95 -28.35 -16.95
N PRO A 398 26.47 -29.57 -16.64
CA PRO A 398 25.83 -30.46 -17.60
C PRO A 398 24.36 -30.09 -17.86
N ILE A 399 24.12 -28.92 -18.46
CA ILE A 399 22.79 -28.51 -18.97
C ILE A 399 22.69 -28.84 -20.46
N ARG A 400 21.61 -29.50 -20.86
CA ARG A 400 21.28 -29.70 -22.27
C ARG A 400 20.42 -28.56 -22.77
N VAL A 401 20.92 -27.78 -23.71
CA VAL A 401 20.14 -26.71 -24.36
C VAL A 401 19.24 -27.35 -25.44
N PRO A 402 17.92 -27.12 -25.43
CA PRO A 402 17.03 -27.55 -26.51
C PRO A 402 17.52 -27.01 -27.85
N GLY A 403 17.64 -27.87 -28.87
CA GLY A 403 18.21 -27.50 -30.18
C GLY A 403 19.74 -27.54 -30.26
N ALA A 404 20.47 -27.96 -29.21
CA ALA A 404 21.91 -28.23 -29.32
C ALA A 404 22.18 -29.33 -30.37
N LYS A 405 23.15 -29.09 -31.28
CA LYS A 405 23.46 -29.89 -32.47
C LYS A 405 22.41 -29.86 -33.60
N SER A 406 21.41 -29.00 -33.51
CA SER A 406 20.51 -28.74 -34.64
C SER A 406 21.19 -27.87 -35.70
N GLY A 407 20.74 -27.98 -36.95
CA GLY A 407 21.22 -27.15 -38.05
C GLY A 407 20.78 -25.70 -37.89
N ILE A 408 21.55 -24.75 -38.43
CA ILE A 408 21.31 -23.32 -38.22
C ILE A 408 19.93 -22.83 -38.71
N CYS A 409 19.34 -23.45 -39.74
CA CYS A 409 18.00 -23.11 -40.20
C CYS A 409 16.95 -23.62 -39.18
N THR A 410 17.09 -24.87 -38.71
CA THR A 410 16.22 -25.41 -37.66
C THR A 410 16.30 -24.62 -36.35
N PHE A 411 17.48 -24.09 -36.01
CA PHE A 411 17.66 -23.22 -34.86
C PHE A 411 16.97 -21.86 -35.06
N SER A 412 17.04 -21.28 -36.26
CA SER A 412 16.34 -20.04 -36.60
C SER A 412 14.83 -20.18 -36.44
N ASP A 413 14.24 -21.26 -36.95
CA ASP A 413 12.81 -21.55 -36.81
C ASP A 413 12.39 -21.75 -35.35
N TYR A 414 13.25 -22.44 -34.57
CA TYR A 414 13.02 -22.64 -33.14
C TYR A 414 12.94 -21.30 -32.38
N VAL A 415 13.82 -20.34 -32.69
CA VAL A 415 13.81 -19.01 -32.07
C VAL A 415 12.52 -18.24 -32.42
N HIS A 416 12.04 -18.31 -33.67
CA HIS A 416 10.77 -17.68 -34.06
C HIS A 416 9.55 -18.27 -33.33
N GLN A 417 9.53 -19.59 -33.12
CA GLN A 417 8.39 -20.27 -32.49
C GLN A 417 8.36 -20.12 -30.97
N HIS A 418 9.52 -20.16 -30.32
CA HIS A 418 9.61 -20.23 -28.85
C HIS A 418 10.04 -18.91 -28.20
N TYR A 419 10.70 -18.02 -28.95
CA TYR A 419 11.20 -16.73 -28.45
C TYR A 419 10.83 -15.56 -29.37
N PRO A 420 9.53 -15.36 -29.69
CA PRO A 420 9.08 -14.30 -30.59
C PRO A 420 9.47 -12.89 -30.10
N GLU A 421 9.72 -12.72 -28.80
CA GLU A 421 10.16 -11.46 -28.20
C GLU A 421 11.60 -11.05 -28.56
N MET A 422 12.47 -12.00 -28.95
CA MET A 422 13.84 -11.70 -29.38
C MET A 422 13.92 -11.24 -30.84
N VAL A 423 13.03 -11.77 -31.68
CA VAL A 423 13.00 -11.52 -33.13
C VAL A 423 12.97 -10.02 -33.48
N PRO A 424 12.12 -9.17 -32.88
CA PRO A 424 12.08 -7.74 -33.22
C PRO A 424 13.34 -6.97 -32.80
N LEU A 425 14.17 -7.55 -31.92
CA LEU A 425 15.44 -6.96 -31.47
C LEU A 425 16.60 -7.24 -32.44
N ILE A 426 16.38 -8.09 -33.45
CA ILE A 426 17.36 -8.42 -34.48
C ILE A 426 16.82 -7.97 -35.84
N VAL A 427 17.27 -6.82 -36.31
CA VAL A 427 16.87 -6.29 -37.62
C VAL A 427 17.59 -7.09 -38.71
N ASN A 428 16.84 -7.45 -39.76
CA ASN A 428 17.27 -8.31 -40.86
C ASN A 428 17.52 -9.78 -40.46
N MET A 429 16.86 -10.24 -39.39
CA MET A 429 16.81 -11.66 -39.02
C MET A 429 16.15 -12.50 -40.13
N PRO A 430 16.59 -13.76 -40.37
CA PRO A 430 15.95 -14.66 -41.32
C PRO A 430 14.47 -14.88 -41.00
N GLY A 431 13.62 -14.94 -42.03
CA GLY A 431 12.20 -15.24 -41.87
C GLY A 431 11.95 -16.69 -41.42
N LEU A 432 10.76 -16.95 -40.87
CA LEU A 432 10.33 -18.31 -40.52
C LEU A 432 10.33 -19.21 -41.78
N GLY A 433 11.11 -20.29 -41.76
CA GLY A 433 11.28 -21.23 -42.87
C GLY A 433 12.29 -20.82 -43.94
N GLU A 434 13.07 -19.76 -43.73
CA GLU A 434 14.08 -19.27 -44.69
C GLU A 434 15.37 -20.11 -44.61
N CYS A 435 15.66 -20.92 -45.63
CA CYS A 435 16.90 -21.71 -45.75
C CYS A 435 17.29 -21.90 -47.23
N PRO A 436 18.58 -21.81 -47.61
CA PRO A 436 19.75 -21.47 -46.79
C PRO A 436 19.74 -20.02 -46.34
N LEU A 437 20.36 -19.75 -45.18
CA LEU A 437 20.61 -18.39 -44.70
C LEU A 437 21.55 -17.68 -45.67
N THR A 438 21.02 -16.72 -46.42
CA THR A 438 21.83 -15.97 -47.38
C THR A 438 22.73 -14.96 -46.69
N ILE A 439 23.84 -14.61 -47.36
CA ILE A 439 24.75 -13.53 -46.96
C ILE A 439 23.94 -12.28 -46.61
N ARG A 440 24.08 -11.82 -45.36
CA ARG A 440 23.37 -10.64 -44.85
C ARG A 440 24.05 -10.07 -43.62
N GLN A 441 23.71 -8.82 -43.33
CA GLN A 441 24.09 -8.15 -42.10
C GLN A 441 22.87 -8.01 -41.21
N MET A 442 22.96 -8.54 -39.99
CA MET A 442 21.94 -8.42 -38.95
C MET A 442 22.37 -7.40 -37.92
N TYR A 443 21.43 -6.58 -37.45
CA TYR A 443 21.68 -5.58 -36.41
C TYR A 443 20.95 -6.00 -35.15
N VAL A 444 21.69 -6.17 -34.06
CA VAL A 444 21.16 -6.57 -32.75
C VAL A 444 21.02 -5.30 -31.90
N PHE A 445 19.80 -4.98 -31.48
CA PHE A 445 19.50 -3.81 -30.67
C PHE A 445 18.94 -4.22 -29.31
N ASP A 446 19.64 -3.85 -28.24
CA ASP A 446 19.17 -4.02 -26.86
C ASP A 446 18.70 -5.43 -26.50
N LEU A 447 19.41 -6.43 -27.04
CA LEU A 447 19.08 -7.81 -26.74
C LEU A 447 19.44 -8.12 -25.29
N ILE A 448 18.40 -8.30 -24.47
CA ILE A 448 18.48 -8.73 -23.07
C ILE A 448 18.39 -10.26 -23.04
N PHE A 449 19.16 -10.90 -22.17
CA PHE A 449 19.00 -12.33 -21.93
C PHE A 449 17.69 -12.59 -21.17
N PRO A 450 16.75 -13.40 -21.69
CA PRO A 450 15.49 -13.64 -21.00
C PRO A 450 15.70 -14.52 -19.78
N SER A 451 15.25 -14.01 -18.64
CA SER A 451 15.41 -14.64 -17.32
C SER A 451 14.70 -15.99 -17.19
N HIS A 452 13.62 -16.21 -17.94
CA HIS A 452 12.87 -17.46 -17.94
C HIS A 452 13.61 -18.61 -18.65
N LEU A 453 14.69 -18.32 -19.39
CA LEU A 453 15.55 -19.35 -19.99
C LEU A 453 16.57 -19.93 -19.01
N VAL A 454 16.72 -19.33 -17.83
CA VAL A 454 17.59 -19.85 -16.80
C VAL A 454 16.88 -20.98 -16.06
N PRO A 455 17.39 -22.23 -16.12
CA PRO A 455 16.79 -23.33 -15.38
C PRO A 455 16.76 -23.04 -13.89
N ALA A 456 15.69 -23.46 -13.18
CA ALA A 456 15.57 -23.26 -11.73
C ALA A 456 16.73 -23.87 -10.91
N ILE A 457 17.49 -24.80 -11.49
CA ILE A 457 18.67 -25.44 -10.89
C ILE A 457 19.96 -24.60 -11.01
N ALA A 458 19.99 -23.59 -11.89
CA ALA A 458 21.17 -22.75 -12.07
C ALA A 458 21.47 -22.00 -10.77
N GLN A 459 22.72 -21.98 -10.35
CA GLN A 459 23.16 -21.25 -9.16
C GLN A 459 23.57 -19.80 -9.49
N PRO A 460 23.43 -18.85 -8.54
CA PRO A 460 24.03 -17.52 -8.72
C PRO A 460 25.56 -17.62 -8.88
N GLY A 461 26.14 -16.66 -9.60
CA GLY A 461 27.58 -16.55 -9.80
C GLY A 461 27.96 -16.22 -11.24
N LEU A 462 29.24 -16.37 -11.55
CA LEU A 462 29.78 -16.12 -12.88
C LEU A 462 29.63 -17.39 -13.73
N TRP A 463 28.96 -17.26 -14.86
CA TRP A 463 28.76 -18.32 -15.85
C TRP A 463 29.50 -17.97 -17.12
N LYS A 464 29.88 -18.99 -17.88
CA LYS A 464 30.53 -18.85 -19.17
C LYS A 464 29.86 -19.77 -20.16
N LEU A 465 29.19 -19.18 -21.16
CA LEU A 465 28.66 -19.89 -22.30
C LEU A 465 29.75 -19.96 -23.37
N HIS A 466 30.09 -21.17 -23.79
CA HIS A 466 31.09 -21.46 -24.81
C HIS A 466 30.39 -22.15 -25.96
N VAL A 467 30.23 -21.47 -27.10
CA VAL A 467 29.51 -22.03 -28.24
C VAL A 467 30.49 -22.34 -29.36
N LYS A 468 30.39 -23.56 -29.88
CA LYS A 468 31.19 -24.08 -30.99
C LYS A 468 30.29 -24.31 -32.19
N GLY A 469 30.66 -23.77 -33.34
CA GLY A 469 30.03 -24.01 -34.63
C GLY A 469 30.79 -25.07 -35.42
N PHE A 470 30.08 -26.02 -36.02
CA PHE A 470 30.63 -27.09 -36.83
C PHE A 470 30.06 -27.04 -38.24
N LEU A 471 30.93 -27.13 -39.24
CA LEU A 471 30.54 -27.30 -40.64
C LEU A 471 30.98 -28.71 -41.06
N MET A 472 30.05 -29.58 -41.43
CA MET A 472 30.34 -30.99 -41.75
C MET A 472 31.22 -31.66 -40.67
N ASP A 473 30.84 -31.50 -39.39
CA ASP A 473 31.55 -32.01 -38.21
C ASP A 473 32.96 -31.45 -37.94
N VAL A 474 33.42 -30.47 -38.71
CA VAL A 474 34.67 -29.74 -38.44
C VAL A 474 34.34 -28.46 -37.68
N GLN A 475 34.96 -28.25 -36.51
CA GLN A 475 34.79 -27.02 -35.72
C GLN A 475 35.38 -25.82 -36.49
N THR A 476 34.54 -24.85 -36.84
CA THR A 476 34.90 -23.68 -37.66
C THR A 476 34.69 -22.35 -36.94
N ILE A 477 33.76 -22.29 -35.98
CA ILE A 477 33.43 -21.05 -35.25
C ILE A 477 33.50 -21.30 -33.74
N GLU A 478 34.01 -20.33 -33.00
CA GLU A 478 34.04 -20.36 -31.54
C GLU A 478 33.79 -18.96 -30.96
N PHE A 479 32.85 -18.88 -30.02
CA PHE A 479 32.56 -17.66 -29.27
C PHE A 479 32.32 -17.93 -27.78
N TYR A 480 32.64 -16.92 -26.97
CA TYR A 480 32.54 -16.93 -25.52
C TYR A 480 31.67 -15.78 -25.04
N ILE A 481 30.72 -16.11 -24.16
CA ILE A 481 29.82 -15.16 -23.54
C ILE A 481 29.83 -15.42 -22.03
N PRO A 482 30.73 -14.76 -21.27
CA PRO A 482 30.58 -14.70 -19.82
C PRO A 482 29.32 -13.92 -19.45
N VAL A 483 28.52 -14.50 -18.56
CA VAL A 483 27.30 -13.90 -18.01
C VAL A 483 27.30 -14.03 -16.50
N TYR A 484 26.80 -13.03 -15.80
CA TYR A 484 26.62 -13.07 -14.36
C TYR A 484 25.16 -13.38 -14.06
N ILE A 485 24.91 -14.49 -13.38
CA ILE A 485 23.57 -14.84 -12.91
C ILE A 485 23.44 -14.33 -11.48
N LEU A 486 22.63 -13.29 -11.31
CA LEU A 486 22.22 -12.75 -10.02
C LEU A 486 20.85 -13.32 -9.66
N VAL A 487 20.69 -13.71 -8.40
CA VAL A 487 19.35 -13.90 -7.83
C VAL A 487 18.91 -12.57 -7.26
N GLY A 488 17.91 -11.94 -7.88
CA GLY A 488 17.23 -10.79 -7.29
C GLY A 488 16.41 -11.26 -6.08
N MET A 489 17.03 -11.34 -4.90
CA MET A 489 16.32 -11.72 -3.68
C MET A 489 15.55 -10.53 -3.11
N LEU A 490 14.25 -10.45 -3.38
CA LEU A 490 13.34 -9.90 -2.39
C LEU A 490 13.10 -10.98 -1.33
N LYS A 491 14.08 -11.20 -0.45
CA LYS A 491 13.93 -12.07 0.72
C LYS A 491 13.06 -11.36 1.75
N LEU A 492 11.75 -11.31 1.51
CA LEU A 492 10.80 -11.12 2.60
C LEU A 492 10.61 -12.50 3.23
N TYR A 493 11.42 -12.79 4.26
CA TYR A 493 11.08 -13.86 5.19
C TYR A 493 9.85 -13.40 5.96
N VAL A 494 8.68 -13.52 5.33
CA VAL A 494 7.44 -13.62 6.08
C VAL A 494 7.45 -15.04 6.60
N LEU A 495 8.12 -15.24 7.74
CA LEU A 495 7.60 -16.21 8.67
C LEU A 495 6.16 -15.76 8.87
N CYS A 496 5.20 -16.44 8.22
CA CYS A 496 3.80 -16.08 8.29
C CYS A 496 3.25 -16.50 9.66
N CYS A 497 3.78 -15.83 10.68
CA CYS A 497 2.99 -15.24 11.73
C CYS A 497 2.62 -13.82 11.24
N CYS A 498 1.70 -13.69 10.27
CA CYS A 498 0.99 -12.46 9.87
C CYS A 498 1.68 -11.08 10.07
N MET A 499 2.21 -10.38 9.03
CA MET A 499 2.36 -8.89 8.86
C MET A 499 2.92 -8.49 7.44
N LEU A 500 2.57 -7.35 6.79
CA LEU A 500 3.07 -6.85 5.44
C LEU A 500 3.22 -5.27 5.41
N GLU A 501 3.82 -4.58 4.39
CA GLU A 501 3.84 -3.07 4.11
C GLU A 501 4.59 -2.61 2.77
N ALA A 502 4.13 -1.58 1.95
CA ALA A 502 4.75 -1.03 0.67
C ALA A 502 4.61 0.52 0.28
N TYR A 503 5.64 1.30 -0.13
CA TYR A 503 5.73 2.81 -0.15
C TYR A 503 5.50 3.63 -1.51
N ALA A 504 4.87 4.86 -1.55
CA ALA A 504 4.65 5.78 -2.72
C ALA A 504 4.81 7.32 -2.43
N VAL A 505 5.44 8.17 -3.29
CA VAL A 505 5.72 9.60 -2.95
C VAL A 505 4.69 10.60 -3.52
N LYS A 506 4.18 11.52 -2.68
CA LYS A 506 3.26 12.62 -3.05
C LYS A 506 3.80 13.97 -2.57
N ALA A 507 3.74 15.03 -3.39
CA ALA A 507 4.00 16.41 -2.97
C ALA A 507 2.71 17.19 -2.68
N GLU A 508 2.78 18.06 -1.68
CA GLU A 508 1.70 18.96 -1.27
C GLU A 508 2.30 20.38 -1.13
N PHE A 509 1.67 21.39 -1.73
CA PHE A 509 2.03 22.79 -1.47
C PHE A 509 1.85 23.11 0.02
N GLU A 510 2.81 23.77 0.65
CA GLU A 510 2.71 24.20 2.05
C GLU A 510 2.51 25.72 2.14
N GLN A 511 3.28 26.49 1.39
CA GLN A 511 3.23 27.94 1.46
C GLN A 511 3.75 28.58 0.17
N PHE A 512 3.18 29.72 -0.19
CA PHE A 512 3.74 30.65 -1.17
C PHE A 512 3.72 32.04 -0.57
N TYR A 513 4.79 32.80 -0.73
CA TYR A 513 4.75 34.25 -0.48
C TYR A 513 5.77 34.98 -1.35
N GLN A 514 5.42 36.20 -1.72
CA GLN A 514 6.29 37.15 -2.37
C GLN A 514 6.97 38.00 -1.29
N SER A 515 8.27 38.27 -1.44
CA SER A 515 8.99 39.16 -0.53
C SER A 515 9.41 40.48 -1.18
N ILE A 516 9.58 40.52 -2.50
CA ILE A 516 10.06 41.70 -3.23
C ILE A 516 9.32 41.85 -4.57
N GLY A 517 9.04 43.10 -4.94
CA GLY A 517 8.66 43.52 -6.29
C GLY A 517 7.17 43.50 -6.61
N GLU A 518 6.34 43.75 -5.59
CA GLU A 518 4.90 43.93 -5.75
C GLU A 518 4.57 45.06 -6.74
N GLU A 519 5.41 46.10 -6.83
CA GLU A 519 5.23 47.21 -7.79
C GLU A 519 5.41 46.82 -9.27
N TYR A 520 6.05 45.68 -9.55
CA TYR A 520 6.28 45.18 -10.90
C TYR A 520 5.36 44.01 -11.25
N MET A 521 5.28 43.03 -10.36
CA MET A 521 4.40 41.89 -10.47
C MET A 521 3.93 41.50 -9.07
N MET A 522 2.66 41.72 -8.78
CA MET A 522 2.06 41.38 -7.51
C MET A 522 1.41 40.00 -7.61
N CYS A 523 2.00 39.01 -6.95
CA CYS A 523 1.45 37.65 -6.88
C CYS A 523 0.67 37.46 -5.58
N ASP A 524 -0.65 37.67 -5.64
CA ASP A 524 -1.56 37.31 -4.55
C ASP A 524 -1.95 35.82 -4.65
N LEU A 525 -0.93 34.96 -4.70
CA LEU A 525 -1.09 33.50 -4.74
C LEU A 525 -1.08 32.95 -3.33
N ARG A 526 -2.11 32.19 -2.96
CA ARG A 526 -2.21 31.52 -1.67
C ARG A 526 -2.28 30.02 -1.82
N VAL A 527 -1.52 29.34 -0.97
CA VAL A 527 -1.67 27.89 -0.80
C VAL A 527 -2.84 27.65 0.14
N ARG A 528 -3.80 26.86 -0.31
CA ARG A 528 -4.95 26.45 0.51
C ARG A 528 -5.10 24.94 0.47
N LYS A 529 -5.60 24.36 1.56
CA LYS A 529 -5.94 22.95 1.60
C LYS A 529 -7.20 22.75 0.76
N PHE A 530 -7.07 22.02 -0.35
CA PHE A 530 -8.20 21.69 -1.21
C PHE A 530 -9.01 20.54 -0.62
N ASN A 531 -8.32 19.56 -0.05
CA ASN A 531 -8.91 18.51 0.76
C ASN A 531 -7.93 18.07 1.88
N ARG A 532 -8.34 17.09 2.70
CA ARG A 532 -7.54 16.65 3.87
C ARG A 532 -6.16 16.08 3.52
N THR A 533 -5.95 15.66 2.28
CA THR A 533 -4.70 15.04 1.84
C THR A 533 -4.07 15.79 0.67
N ALA A 534 -4.54 16.99 0.32
CA ALA A 534 -4.04 17.70 -0.86
C ALA A 534 -4.22 19.22 -0.70
N SER A 535 -3.17 19.95 -1.02
CA SER A 535 -3.13 21.40 -1.02
C SER A 535 -2.93 21.91 -2.44
N VAL A 536 -3.59 23.04 -2.71
CA VAL A 536 -3.64 23.67 -4.01
C VAL A 536 -3.18 25.13 -3.92
N LEU A 537 -2.61 25.62 -5.01
CA LEU A 537 -2.29 27.03 -5.19
C LEU A 537 -3.48 27.74 -5.87
N ASN A 538 -3.98 28.81 -5.26
CA ASN A 538 -5.05 29.63 -5.82
C ASN A 538 -4.74 31.11 -5.61
N GLY A 539 -4.91 31.95 -6.63
CA GLY A 539 -4.82 33.39 -6.49
C GLY A 539 -4.60 34.11 -7.81
N THR A 540 -4.21 35.38 -7.72
CA THR A 540 -4.07 36.25 -8.89
C THR A 540 -2.67 36.81 -9.00
N ILE A 541 -2.13 36.78 -10.21
CA ILE A 541 -0.84 37.37 -10.56
C ILE A 541 -1.14 38.63 -11.36
N HIS A 542 -0.89 39.78 -10.76
CA HIS A 542 -1.04 41.09 -11.39
C HIS A 542 0.30 41.50 -11.98
N VAL A 543 0.40 41.51 -13.31
CA VAL A 543 1.53 42.10 -14.01
C VAL A 543 1.25 43.60 -14.11
N LEU A 544 1.99 44.42 -13.36
CA LEU A 544 1.72 45.86 -13.21
C LEU A 544 2.53 46.74 -14.17
N ILE A 545 3.59 46.18 -14.77
CA ILE A 545 4.38 46.82 -15.82
C ILE A 545 4.39 45.97 -17.09
N ASN A 546 4.60 46.60 -18.25
CA ASN A 546 4.87 45.83 -19.47
C ASN A 546 6.24 45.15 -19.35
N ALA A 547 6.25 43.83 -19.23
CA ALA A 547 7.45 43.03 -18.98
C ALA A 547 7.98 42.46 -20.30
N ASN A 548 9.14 42.92 -20.74
CA ASN A 548 9.87 42.30 -21.86
C ASN A 548 10.84 41.23 -21.34
N ASP A 549 11.46 40.49 -22.26
CA ASP A 549 12.37 39.39 -21.93
C ASP A 549 13.68 39.83 -21.24
N SER A 550 13.87 41.14 -21.00
CA SER A 550 15.02 41.64 -20.23
C SER A 550 14.92 41.35 -18.73
N ILE A 551 13.72 41.03 -18.22
CA ILE A 551 13.52 40.51 -16.87
C ILE A 551 13.80 39.01 -16.87
N LYS A 552 14.85 38.58 -16.17
CA LYS A 552 15.30 37.18 -16.10
C LYS A 552 14.92 36.51 -14.79
N PHE A 553 14.36 35.32 -14.85
CA PHE A 553 14.05 34.50 -13.69
C PHE A 553 15.09 33.42 -13.44
N SER A 554 15.51 33.27 -12.19
CA SER A 554 16.30 32.15 -11.68
C SER A 554 15.53 31.40 -10.63
N MET A 555 15.75 30.08 -10.51
CA MET A 555 15.16 29.28 -9.44
C MET A 555 16.20 28.43 -8.74
N ASP A 556 16.35 28.64 -7.43
CA ASP A 556 17.18 27.85 -6.55
C ASP A 556 16.30 26.95 -5.68
N THR A 557 16.71 25.70 -5.48
CA THR A 557 15.94 24.72 -4.72
C THR A 557 16.68 24.30 -3.46
N PHE A 558 15.94 24.07 -2.40
CA PHE A 558 16.48 23.68 -1.11
C PHE A 558 15.61 22.61 -0.47
N HIS A 559 16.25 21.65 0.18
CA HIS A 559 15.59 20.48 0.75
C HIS A 559 15.84 20.39 2.26
N SER A 560 14.76 20.18 3.00
CA SER A 560 14.74 19.89 4.43
C SER A 560 14.23 18.45 4.64
N PRO A 561 15.13 17.46 4.82
CA PRO A 561 14.74 16.04 4.94
C PRO A 561 13.86 15.74 6.14
N LEU A 562 13.83 16.62 7.14
CA LEU A 562 13.11 16.42 8.40
C LEU A 562 11.96 17.42 8.57
N GLY A 563 11.67 18.20 7.53
CA GLY A 563 10.48 19.05 7.45
C GLY A 563 10.47 20.29 8.35
N ASN A 564 11.56 20.58 9.06
CA ASN A 564 11.63 21.59 10.13
C ASN A 564 12.14 22.96 9.64
N GLN A 565 11.90 23.30 8.38
CA GLN A 565 12.33 24.55 7.72
C GLN A 565 13.84 24.83 7.71
N GLN A 566 14.67 23.85 8.06
CA GLN A 566 16.12 23.91 7.90
C GLN A 566 16.49 23.34 6.52
N PHE A 567 16.77 24.23 5.58
CA PHE A 567 16.90 23.90 4.17
C PHE A 567 18.37 23.86 3.75
N ASN A 568 18.81 22.71 3.23
CA ASN A 568 20.09 22.59 2.57
C ASN A 568 19.91 22.88 1.08
N HIS A 569 20.79 23.68 0.48
CA HIS A 569 20.75 23.94 -0.96
C HIS A 569 20.86 22.62 -1.72
N TYR A 570 19.84 22.34 -2.53
CA TYR A 570 19.76 21.14 -3.32
C TYR A 570 20.17 21.51 -4.75
N PRO A 571 21.12 20.79 -5.38
CA PRO A 571 21.70 21.20 -6.65
C PRO A 571 20.78 20.88 -7.84
N VAL A 572 19.53 21.31 -7.78
CA VAL A 572 18.59 21.37 -8.90
C VAL A 572 18.38 22.84 -9.21
N LYS A 573 18.89 23.28 -10.36
CA LYS A 573 18.74 24.65 -10.87
C LYS A 573 17.98 24.59 -12.17
N ILE A 574 16.95 25.43 -12.29
CA ILE A 574 16.34 25.70 -13.60
C ILE A 574 17.17 26.79 -14.26
N PRO A 575 17.57 26.63 -15.54
CA PRO A 575 18.38 27.64 -16.23
C PRO A 575 17.70 29.00 -16.21
N THR A 576 18.50 30.04 -16.02
CA THR A 576 18.03 31.43 -16.01
C THR A 576 17.48 31.80 -17.37
N SER A 577 16.20 32.16 -17.43
CA SER A 577 15.49 32.51 -18.67
C SER A 577 14.78 33.84 -18.50
N GLY A 578 14.61 34.59 -19.60
CA GLY A 578 13.79 35.79 -19.60
C GLY A 578 12.30 35.44 -19.38
N ILE A 579 11.50 36.41 -18.93
CA ILE A 579 10.09 36.17 -18.60
C ILE A 579 9.26 35.66 -19.79
N CYS A 580 9.56 36.12 -21.00
CA CYS A 580 8.86 35.69 -22.21
C CYS A 580 9.30 34.28 -22.60
N THR A 581 10.62 34.03 -22.60
CA THR A 581 11.18 32.69 -22.87
C THR A 581 10.74 31.64 -21.83
N PHE A 582 10.59 32.03 -20.57
CA PHE A 582 10.04 31.18 -19.52
C PHE A 582 8.56 30.84 -19.76
N SER A 583 7.76 31.84 -20.15
CA SER A 583 6.34 31.64 -20.48
C SER A 583 6.18 30.63 -21.63
N ASP A 584 6.97 30.77 -22.68
CA ASP A 584 6.95 29.86 -23.82
C ASP A 584 7.36 28.42 -23.44
N HIS A 585 8.40 28.29 -22.60
CA HIS A 585 8.85 26.98 -22.11
C HIS A 585 7.78 26.26 -21.26
N VAL A 586 7.01 27.02 -20.46
CA VAL A 586 5.90 26.47 -19.68
C VAL A 586 4.76 25.97 -20.60
N HIS A 587 4.44 26.69 -21.68
CA HIS A 587 3.47 26.24 -22.67
C HIS A 587 3.92 24.97 -23.42
N GLU A 588 5.21 24.87 -23.75
CA GLU A 588 5.75 23.75 -24.53
C GLU A 588 5.91 22.45 -23.71
N HIS A 589 6.54 22.52 -22.54
CA HIS A 589 6.89 21.32 -21.77
C HIS A 589 5.90 20.98 -20.67
N TYR A 590 5.15 21.97 -20.20
CA TYR A 590 4.17 21.79 -19.14
C TYR A 590 2.81 22.33 -19.59
N PRO A 591 2.28 21.85 -20.73
CA PRO A 591 1.05 22.38 -21.32
C PRO A 591 -0.14 22.23 -20.38
N LYS A 592 -0.12 21.19 -19.54
CA LYS A 592 -1.09 21.03 -18.46
C LYS A 592 -1.00 22.22 -17.52
N VAL A 593 0.18 22.56 -16.99
CA VAL A 593 0.39 23.69 -16.07
C VAL A 593 0.06 25.03 -16.70
N ALA A 594 0.41 25.25 -17.97
CA ALA A 594 0.07 26.49 -18.67
C ALA A 594 -1.45 26.67 -18.83
N ALA A 595 -2.16 25.59 -19.16
CA ALA A 595 -3.63 25.58 -19.23
C ALA A 595 -4.31 25.81 -17.86
N LEU A 596 -3.57 25.66 -16.76
CA LEU A 596 -4.08 25.91 -15.42
C LEU A 596 -4.06 27.39 -15.02
N ILE A 597 -3.36 28.26 -15.78
CA ILE A 597 -3.27 29.70 -15.52
C ILE A 597 -4.13 30.46 -16.53
N VAL A 598 -5.25 31.01 -16.07
CA VAL A 598 -6.20 31.76 -16.90
C VAL A 598 -5.63 33.14 -17.20
N ASN A 599 -5.76 33.58 -18.45
CA ASN A 599 -5.19 34.83 -18.98
C ASN A 599 -3.65 34.88 -18.95
N MET A 600 -2.99 33.71 -18.93
CA MET A 600 -1.56 33.58 -19.16
C MET A 600 -1.19 34.11 -20.56
N PRO A 601 -0.02 34.74 -20.76
CA PRO A 601 0.45 35.16 -22.08
C PRO A 601 0.38 34.01 -23.06
N GLY A 602 -0.13 34.29 -24.26
CA GLY A 602 -0.14 33.31 -25.34
C GLY A 602 1.29 32.89 -25.71
N PRO A 603 1.48 31.71 -26.32
CA PRO A 603 2.81 31.30 -26.80
C PRO A 603 3.35 32.34 -27.79
N GLY A 604 4.55 32.85 -27.54
CA GLY A 604 5.25 33.88 -28.32
C GLY A 604 4.83 35.33 -28.01
N GLU A 605 4.01 35.58 -26.99
CA GLU A 605 3.51 36.91 -26.65
C GLU A 605 4.53 37.71 -25.80
N CYS A 606 5.20 38.69 -26.42
CA CYS A 606 6.17 39.57 -25.75
C CYS A 606 6.18 40.98 -26.39
N PRO A 607 6.29 42.09 -25.62
CA PRO A 607 6.32 42.15 -24.17
C PRO A 607 4.99 41.72 -23.55
N ILE A 608 5.06 41.08 -22.39
CA ILE A 608 3.88 40.71 -21.61
C ILE A 608 3.24 42.01 -21.13
N SER A 609 2.11 42.35 -21.74
CA SER A 609 1.37 43.56 -21.37
C SER A 609 0.72 43.43 -20.00
N ILE A 610 0.55 44.57 -19.33
CA ILE A 610 -0.11 44.69 -18.02
C ILE A 610 -1.43 43.91 -18.05
N ARG A 611 -1.51 42.87 -17.23
CA ARG A 611 -2.65 41.96 -17.18
C ARG A 611 -2.75 41.28 -15.84
N LYS A 612 -3.91 40.69 -15.59
CA LYS A 612 -4.17 39.87 -14.42
C LYS A 612 -4.30 38.43 -14.87
N MET A 613 -3.41 37.57 -14.39
CA MET A 613 -3.47 36.13 -14.59
C MET A 613 -4.08 35.48 -13.35
N TYR A 614 -4.81 34.39 -13.53
CA TYR A 614 -5.52 33.73 -12.44
C TYR A 614 -5.11 32.27 -12.36
N VAL A 615 -4.71 31.82 -11.17
CA VAL A 615 -4.41 30.41 -10.87
C VAL A 615 -5.55 29.91 -10.00
N PHE A 616 -6.33 28.95 -10.47
CA PHE A 616 -7.49 28.45 -9.72
C PHE A 616 -7.28 27.03 -9.22
N ASP A 617 -7.03 26.87 -7.92
CA ASP A 617 -7.09 25.58 -7.21
C ASP A 617 -6.22 24.46 -7.76
N GLN A 618 -4.98 24.79 -8.09
CA GLN A 618 -4.09 23.86 -8.75
C GLN A 618 -3.25 23.03 -7.79
N LEU A 619 -3.38 21.72 -7.91
CA LEU A 619 -2.62 20.74 -7.14
C LEU A 619 -1.16 20.75 -7.59
N PHE A 620 -0.25 20.44 -6.66
CA PHE A 620 1.16 20.29 -7.02
C PHE A 620 1.27 19.16 -8.06
N PRO A 621 1.73 19.44 -9.29
CA PRO A 621 1.82 18.41 -10.29
C PRO A 621 2.90 17.41 -9.87
N SER A 622 2.52 16.16 -9.62
CA SER A 622 3.46 15.10 -9.21
C SER A 622 4.57 14.87 -10.21
N ASP A 623 4.31 15.19 -11.48
CA ASP A 623 5.23 15.04 -12.60
C ASP A 623 6.35 16.11 -12.58
N PHE A 624 6.16 17.18 -11.80
CA PHE A 624 7.15 18.25 -11.58
C PHE A 624 8.17 17.88 -10.50
N ILE A 625 7.93 16.76 -9.78
CA ILE A 625 8.82 16.24 -8.75
C ILE A 625 9.87 15.36 -9.43
N PRO A 626 11.16 15.70 -9.39
CA PRO A 626 12.20 14.79 -9.85
C PRO A 626 12.12 13.48 -9.05
N ALA A 627 12.22 12.31 -9.69
CA ALA A 627 12.17 11.02 -8.97
C ALA A 627 13.28 10.86 -7.90
N VAL A 628 14.30 11.71 -7.94
CA VAL A 628 15.39 11.80 -6.94
C VAL A 628 14.99 12.60 -5.70
N ALA A 629 13.89 13.36 -5.76
CA ALA A 629 13.38 14.14 -4.66
C ALA A 629 12.95 13.22 -3.52
N ARG A 630 13.61 13.40 -2.38
CA ARG A 630 13.34 12.62 -1.17
C ARG A 630 12.14 13.19 -0.42
N PRO A 631 11.46 12.37 0.41
CA PRO A 631 10.44 12.86 1.32
C PRO A 631 11.04 13.89 2.29
N GLY A 632 10.29 14.94 2.57
CA GLY A 632 10.74 16.09 3.33
C GLY A 632 10.09 17.38 2.84
N LEU A 633 10.39 18.50 3.50
CA LEU A 633 9.92 19.82 3.09
C LEU A 633 10.91 20.43 2.11
N TRP A 634 10.42 20.96 1.01
CA TRP A 634 11.20 21.59 -0.06
C TRP A 634 10.85 23.06 -0.15
N LYS A 635 11.86 23.89 -0.40
CA LYS A 635 11.77 25.33 -0.59
C LYS A 635 12.36 25.69 -1.95
N LEU A 636 11.57 26.38 -2.75
CA LEU A 636 11.91 26.84 -4.08
C LEU A 636 11.93 28.37 -4.03
N LEU A 637 13.07 28.96 -4.36
CA LEU A 637 13.30 30.39 -4.35
C LEU A 637 13.42 30.87 -5.79
N ILE A 638 12.44 31.65 -6.23
CA ILE A 638 12.37 32.19 -7.59
C ILE A 638 12.71 33.68 -7.52
N LYS A 639 13.73 34.11 -8.27
CA LYS A 639 14.20 35.49 -8.28
C LYS A 639 14.11 36.07 -9.68
N GLY A 640 13.65 37.31 -9.82
CA GLY A 640 13.63 38.05 -11.07
C GLY A 640 14.66 39.19 -11.06
N PHE A 641 15.43 39.33 -12.13
CA PHE A 641 16.49 40.33 -12.28
C PHE A 641 16.27 41.18 -13.53
N LEU A 642 16.52 42.48 -13.44
CA LEU A 642 16.60 43.39 -14.58
C LEU A 642 17.96 44.09 -14.53
N HIS A 643 18.78 43.92 -15.57
CA HIS A 643 20.17 44.42 -15.62
C HIS A 643 20.94 44.11 -14.32
N ASP A 644 20.91 42.84 -13.88
CA ASP A 644 21.54 42.31 -12.66
C ASP A 644 21.05 42.89 -11.33
N THR A 645 20.03 43.74 -11.37
CA THR A 645 19.36 44.24 -10.18
C THR A 645 18.15 43.34 -9.90
N GLN A 646 18.09 42.76 -8.71
CA GLN A 646 16.99 41.88 -8.31
C GLN A 646 15.73 42.73 -8.11
N LEU A 647 14.70 42.46 -8.93
CA LEU A 647 13.42 43.14 -8.86
C LEU A 647 12.34 42.30 -8.19
N LEU A 648 12.41 40.98 -8.29
CA LEU A 648 11.35 40.07 -7.83
C LEU A 648 11.94 38.95 -6.98
N GLU A 649 11.23 38.56 -5.93
CA GLU A 649 11.60 37.42 -5.11
C GLU A 649 10.37 36.70 -4.56
N TYR A 650 10.29 35.40 -4.85
CA TYR A 650 9.20 34.53 -4.47
C TYR A 650 9.71 33.27 -3.78
N TYR A 651 8.96 32.84 -2.78
CA TYR A 651 9.23 31.62 -2.04
C TYR A 651 8.05 30.66 -2.17
N LEU A 652 8.33 29.43 -2.59
CA LEU A 652 7.36 28.35 -2.69
C LEU A 652 7.84 27.15 -1.88
N PHE A 653 6.99 26.65 -0.99
CA PHE A 653 7.27 25.51 -0.13
C PHE A 653 6.37 24.33 -0.48
N ALA A 654 6.92 23.12 -0.54
CA ALA A 654 6.18 21.89 -0.82
C ALA A 654 6.67 20.72 0.03
N MET A 655 5.76 19.97 0.64
CA MET A 655 6.07 18.78 1.44
C MET A 655 5.92 17.50 0.62
N LEU A 656 6.99 16.72 0.50
CA LEU A 656 6.97 15.40 -0.11
C LEU A 656 6.83 14.31 0.96
N LYS A 657 5.84 13.43 0.80
CA LYS A 657 5.49 12.34 1.73
C LYS A 657 5.56 11.00 1.04
N LEU A 658 6.05 9.97 1.73
CA LEU A 658 6.13 8.59 1.26
C LEU A 658 5.03 7.73 1.91
N PHE A 659 4.24 7.01 1.13
CA PHE A 659 2.98 6.35 1.53
C PHE A 659 3.08 4.83 1.48
N VAL A 660 3.00 4.17 2.63
CA VAL A 660 3.08 2.70 2.76
C VAL A 660 1.70 2.05 2.73
N PHE A 661 1.51 1.02 1.92
CA PHE A 661 0.34 0.19 1.78
C PHE A 661 0.70 -1.25 2.13
N CYS A 662 0.32 -1.67 3.33
CA CYS A 662 0.08 -3.07 3.67
C CYS A 662 -1.41 -3.34 3.64
N HIS A 663 -1.88 -4.40 2.98
CA HIS A 663 -3.18 -5.00 3.26
C HIS A 663 -3.21 -6.50 2.90
N CYS A 664 -3.61 -7.36 3.85
CA CYS A 664 -4.06 -8.74 3.59
C CYS A 664 -5.31 -9.08 4.43
N VAL A 665 -6.43 -8.40 4.16
CA VAL A 665 -7.82 -8.88 4.39
C VAL A 665 -8.64 -8.35 3.21
N LEU A 666 -9.23 -9.24 2.40
CA LEU A 666 -10.19 -8.86 1.37
C LEU A 666 -11.57 -8.70 1.99
N ALA A 667 -11.85 -7.52 2.57
CA ALA A 667 -13.21 -7.06 2.76
C ALA A 667 -13.74 -6.59 1.41
N VAL A 668 -14.73 -7.30 0.85
CA VAL A 668 -15.53 -6.79 -0.26
C VAL A 668 -16.41 -5.69 0.31
N TYR A 669 -16.05 -4.44 0.04
CA TYR A 669 -16.96 -3.33 0.25
C TYR A 669 -18.03 -3.38 -0.86
N ALA A 670 -19.16 -4.04 -0.60
CA ALA A 670 -20.38 -3.71 -1.31
C ALA A 670 -20.96 -2.45 -0.65
N VAL A 671 -20.75 -1.28 -1.25
CA VAL A 671 -21.32 -0.03 -0.76
C VAL A 671 -22.83 -0.11 -0.94
N LYS A 672 -23.56 -0.02 0.18
CA LYS A 672 -25.02 0.00 0.20
C LYS A 672 -25.47 1.39 0.65
N ALA A 673 -26.19 2.08 -0.21
CA ALA A 673 -26.73 3.40 0.08
C ALA A 673 -28.22 3.30 0.41
N GLU A 674 -28.63 3.96 1.49
CA GLU A 674 -30.01 3.99 1.99
C GLU A 674 -30.45 5.45 2.06
N PHE A 675 -31.69 5.76 1.62
CA PHE A 675 -32.26 7.09 1.76
C PHE A 675 -32.61 7.39 3.22
N GLU A 676 -32.27 8.58 3.70
CA GLU A 676 -32.60 9.00 5.06
C GLU A 676 -33.69 10.09 5.06
N GLN A 677 -33.50 11.17 4.29
CA GLN A 677 -34.46 12.29 4.17
C GLN A 677 -34.37 12.96 2.79
N PHE A 678 -35.47 13.58 2.33
CA PHE A 678 -35.59 14.38 1.10
C PHE A 678 -36.44 15.63 1.40
N TYR A 679 -36.00 16.81 0.95
CA TYR A 679 -36.71 18.08 1.12
C TYR A 679 -36.55 18.96 -0.11
N GLN A 680 -37.63 19.63 -0.51
CA GLN A 680 -37.62 20.73 -1.47
C GLN A 680 -37.79 22.08 -0.74
N THR A 681 -37.03 23.11 -1.12
CA THR A 681 -37.01 24.45 -0.50
C THR A 681 -37.53 25.54 -1.43
N GLU A 682 -37.30 25.40 -2.75
CA GLU A 682 -37.51 26.42 -3.78
C GLU A 682 -37.87 25.74 -5.12
N GLY A 683 -38.37 26.51 -6.09
CA GLY A 683 -38.65 26.05 -7.46
C GLY A 683 -39.91 25.21 -7.65
N GLU A 684 -40.85 25.26 -6.71
CA GLU A 684 -42.12 24.54 -6.79
C GLU A 684 -42.96 24.96 -8.01
N GLU A 685 -42.84 26.21 -8.49
CA GLU A 685 -43.55 26.68 -9.69
C GLU A 685 -43.09 26.01 -11.01
N TYR A 686 -41.89 25.41 -11.04
CA TYR A 686 -41.35 24.73 -12.23
C TYR A 686 -41.50 23.21 -12.11
N ILE A 687 -40.98 22.63 -11.03
CA ILE A 687 -41.08 21.19 -10.75
C ILE A 687 -41.33 21.01 -9.25
N LYS A 688 -42.48 20.42 -8.88
CA LYS A 688 -42.83 20.13 -7.50
C LYS A 688 -42.60 18.65 -7.17
N PHE A 689 -41.72 18.36 -6.21
CA PHE A 689 -41.39 17.01 -5.75
C PHE A 689 -42.10 16.68 -4.44
N ASP A 690 -43.20 15.94 -4.52
CA ASP A 690 -43.90 15.34 -3.38
C ASP A 690 -43.33 13.93 -3.08
N LEU A 691 -42.00 13.83 -2.92
CA LEU A 691 -41.27 12.57 -2.65
C LEU A 691 -41.02 12.35 -1.16
N ARG A 692 -41.29 11.14 -0.65
CA ARG A 692 -41.04 10.75 0.74
C ARG A 692 -40.12 9.54 0.85
N VAL A 693 -39.29 9.54 1.89
CA VAL A 693 -38.47 8.38 2.28
C VAL A 693 -39.25 7.52 3.28
N ARG A 694 -39.37 6.22 3.03
CA ARG A 694 -40.00 5.26 3.97
C ARG A 694 -39.12 4.05 4.21
N LYS A 695 -39.17 3.47 5.41
CA LYS A 695 -38.53 2.18 5.71
C LYS A 695 -39.37 1.06 5.13
N PHE A 696 -38.84 0.33 4.15
CA PHE A 696 -39.52 -0.79 3.50
C PHE A 696 -39.36 -2.08 4.32
N ASN A 697 -38.19 -2.30 4.92
CA ASN A 697 -37.93 -3.39 5.87
C ASN A 697 -36.88 -2.98 6.92
N ARG A 698 -36.46 -3.91 7.80
CA ARG A 698 -35.48 -3.64 8.88
C ARG A 698 -34.11 -3.16 8.38
N THR A 699 -33.81 -3.37 7.11
CA THR A 699 -32.51 -3.11 6.51
C THR A 699 -32.63 -2.30 5.21
N ALA A 700 -33.74 -1.66 4.87
CA ALA A 700 -33.84 -0.92 3.62
C ALA A 700 -34.85 0.23 3.69
N SER A 701 -34.46 1.38 3.14
CA SER A 701 -35.33 2.52 2.90
C SER A 701 -35.53 2.75 1.40
N VAL A 702 -36.74 3.20 1.05
CA VAL A 702 -37.18 3.44 -0.32
C VAL A 702 -37.72 4.86 -0.48
N LEU A 703 -37.53 5.43 -1.66
CA LEU A 703 -38.14 6.70 -2.07
C LEU A 703 -39.48 6.41 -2.77
N ASN A 704 -40.53 7.11 -2.37
CA ASN A 704 -41.88 6.95 -2.91
C ASN A 704 -42.58 8.31 -3.00
N GLY A 705 -43.18 8.66 -4.13
CA GLY A 705 -43.99 9.87 -4.30
C GLY A 705 -44.17 10.30 -5.75
N THR A 706 -44.56 11.56 -5.96
CA THR A 706 -44.83 12.13 -7.28
C THR A 706 -44.02 13.39 -7.54
N ALA A 707 -43.54 13.56 -8.77
CA ALA A 707 -42.94 14.82 -9.22
C ALA A 707 -43.82 15.44 -10.31
N HIS A 708 -44.26 16.68 -10.09
CA HIS A 708 -45.13 17.41 -11.01
C HIS A 708 -44.27 18.39 -11.81
N VAL A 709 -44.11 18.17 -13.10
CA VAL A 709 -43.51 19.14 -14.03
C VAL A 709 -44.62 20.12 -14.41
N LEU A 710 -44.55 21.36 -13.91
CA LEU A 710 -45.63 22.36 -14.01
C LEU A 710 -45.45 23.33 -15.18
N THR A 711 -44.25 23.41 -15.75
CA THR A 711 -43.93 24.24 -16.92
C THR A 711 -43.26 23.39 -17.99
N THR A 712 -43.36 23.80 -19.26
CA THR A 712 -42.62 23.13 -20.34
C THR A 712 -41.15 23.49 -20.25
N THR A 713 -40.27 22.49 -20.21
CA THR A 713 -38.86 22.68 -19.86
C THR A 713 -37.94 22.17 -20.97
N ASP A 714 -37.03 23.01 -21.45
CA ASP A 714 -35.97 22.65 -22.40
C ASP A 714 -34.60 22.61 -21.69
N ASP A 715 -33.51 22.51 -22.45
CA ASP A 715 -32.14 22.54 -21.92
C ASP A 715 -31.71 23.90 -21.34
N SER A 716 -32.56 24.94 -21.37
CA SER A 716 -32.30 26.19 -20.64
C SER A 716 -32.33 26.02 -19.13
N LEU A 717 -33.05 25.00 -18.62
CA LEU A 717 -32.99 24.57 -17.22
C LEU A 717 -31.85 23.56 -17.03
N LYS A 718 -30.76 24.01 -16.42
CA LYS A 718 -29.59 23.18 -16.09
C LYS A 718 -29.69 22.66 -14.66
N PHE A 719 -29.45 21.36 -14.46
CA PHE A 719 -29.36 20.76 -13.13
C PHE A 719 -27.91 20.63 -12.71
N THR A 720 -27.60 20.95 -11.46
CA THR A 720 -26.32 20.70 -10.81
C THR A 720 -26.52 19.86 -9.56
N MET A 721 -25.59 18.96 -9.26
CA MET A 721 -25.64 18.13 -8.05
C MET A 721 -24.34 18.23 -7.27
N ASP A 722 -24.45 18.68 -6.03
CA ASP A 722 -23.37 18.77 -5.05
C ASP A 722 -23.57 17.72 -3.94
N MET A 723 -22.50 17.01 -3.59
CA MET A 723 -22.54 15.96 -2.57
C MET A 723 -21.71 16.37 -1.35
N PHE A 724 -22.13 15.97 -0.16
CA PHE A 724 -21.46 16.25 1.11
C PHE A 724 -21.42 14.97 1.96
N HIS A 725 -20.31 14.71 2.65
CA HIS A 725 -20.06 13.47 3.40
C HIS A 725 -19.75 13.71 4.87
N SER A 726 -20.37 12.93 5.75
CA SER A 726 -20.12 12.88 7.18
C SER A 726 -19.61 11.48 7.59
N SER A 727 -18.31 11.36 7.89
CA SER A 727 -17.68 10.06 8.20
C SER A 727 -18.08 9.44 9.55
N LEU A 728 -18.69 10.23 10.45
CA LEU A 728 -19.07 9.80 11.81
C LEU A 728 -20.60 9.74 12.02
N GLY A 729 -21.40 10.05 10.99
CA GLY A 729 -22.87 9.99 11.10
C GLY A 729 -23.50 11.09 11.97
N ASN A 730 -22.74 12.11 12.37
CA ASN A 730 -23.13 13.14 13.34
C ASN A 730 -23.70 14.42 12.68
N GLN A 731 -24.25 14.31 11.47
CA GLN A 731 -24.82 15.42 10.67
C GLN A 731 -23.86 16.60 10.38
N GLN A 732 -22.56 16.42 10.62
CA GLN A 732 -21.52 17.34 10.17
C GLN A 732 -21.04 16.91 8.79
N PHE A 733 -21.54 17.56 7.76
CA PHE A 733 -21.26 17.21 6.37
C PHE A 733 -20.11 18.08 5.83
N ASN A 734 -19.04 17.43 5.37
CA ASN A 734 -17.99 18.10 4.61
C ASN A 734 -18.37 18.07 3.14
N HIS A 735 -18.27 19.20 2.44
CA HIS A 735 -18.47 19.25 1.00
C HIS A 735 -17.53 18.25 0.32
N ASN A 736 -18.10 17.33 -0.45
CA ASN A 736 -17.36 16.33 -1.20
C ASN A 736 -17.17 16.87 -2.63
N PRO A 737 -15.96 16.88 -3.18
CA PRO A 737 -15.70 17.39 -4.53
C PRO A 737 -16.38 16.60 -5.67
N MET A 738 -17.16 15.56 -5.36
CA MET A 738 -17.94 14.80 -6.31
C MET A 738 -19.14 15.60 -6.80
N LYS A 739 -19.11 16.01 -8.08
CA LYS A 739 -20.18 16.72 -8.77
C LYS A 739 -20.59 15.94 -10.01
N ILE A 740 -21.88 15.88 -10.31
CA ILE A 740 -22.36 15.39 -11.61
C ILE A 740 -22.32 16.59 -12.58
N PRO A 741 -21.78 16.44 -13.80
CA PRO A 741 -21.70 17.53 -14.76
C PRO A 741 -23.08 18.16 -14.98
N SER A 742 -23.11 19.48 -15.04
CA SER A 742 -24.35 20.22 -15.23
C SER A 742 -24.93 19.91 -16.60
N ALA A 743 -26.12 19.32 -16.62
CA ALA A 743 -26.84 18.96 -17.84
C ALA A 743 -28.14 19.77 -17.91
N GLY A 744 -28.50 20.20 -19.12
CA GLY A 744 -29.85 20.72 -19.39
C GLY A 744 -30.90 19.64 -19.14
N ALA A 745 -32.16 20.03 -18.97
CA ALA A 745 -33.23 19.10 -18.60
C ALA A 745 -33.40 17.94 -19.60
N CYS A 746 -33.28 18.20 -20.90
CA CYS A 746 -33.41 17.19 -21.94
C CYS A 746 -32.18 16.28 -21.97
N THR A 747 -30.98 16.88 -21.97
CA THR A 747 -29.70 16.14 -21.90
C THR A 747 -29.57 15.29 -20.63
N PHE A 748 -30.12 15.73 -19.50
CA PHE A 748 -30.17 14.97 -18.26
C PHE A 748 -31.02 13.70 -18.40
N VAL A 749 -32.20 13.81 -19.03
CA VAL A 749 -33.07 12.65 -19.29
C VAL A 749 -32.40 11.67 -20.25
N GLU A 750 -31.74 12.15 -21.31
CA GLU A 750 -30.98 11.27 -22.22
C GLU A 750 -29.86 10.51 -21.50
N HIS A 751 -29.06 11.21 -20.68
CA HIS A 751 -28.02 10.57 -19.88
C HIS A 751 -28.59 9.56 -18.88
N LEU A 752 -29.78 9.83 -18.32
CA LEU A 752 -30.47 8.90 -17.43
C LEU A 752 -30.80 7.58 -18.14
N TYR A 753 -31.30 7.63 -19.39
CA TYR A 753 -31.56 6.43 -20.18
C TYR A 753 -30.28 5.69 -20.61
N GLN A 754 -29.22 6.41 -20.98
CA GLN A 754 -27.97 5.82 -21.48
C GLN A 754 -27.12 5.20 -20.37
N LEU A 755 -26.91 5.94 -19.28
CA LEU A 755 -25.99 5.56 -18.20
C LEU A 755 -26.70 4.74 -17.10
N TYR A 756 -27.98 5.02 -16.87
CA TYR A 756 -28.75 4.39 -15.79
C TYR A 756 -30.11 3.87 -16.29
N PRO A 757 -30.13 2.95 -17.28
CA PRO A 757 -31.37 2.44 -17.86
C PRO A 757 -32.29 1.79 -16.82
N THR A 758 -31.71 1.22 -15.76
CA THR A 758 -32.46 0.68 -14.63
C THR A 758 -33.17 1.76 -13.83
N LEU A 759 -32.57 2.95 -13.65
CA LEU A 759 -33.16 4.07 -12.91
C LEU A 759 -34.22 4.80 -13.75
N ALA A 760 -34.01 4.92 -15.06
CA ALA A 760 -35.01 5.45 -15.98
C ALA A 760 -36.29 4.58 -16.00
N ALA A 761 -36.13 3.25 -16.01
CA ALA A 761 -37.25 2.30 -15.95
C ALA A 761 -38.03 2.32 -14.62
N MET A 762 -37.48 2.96 -13.56
CA MET A 762 -38.12 3.07 -12.24
C MET A 762 -39.07 4.25 -12.11
N ILE A 763 -39.05 5.20 -13.06
CA ILE A 763 -39.88 6.41 -13.05
C ILE A 763 -41.00 6.25 -14.08
N VAL A 764 -42.24 6.17 -13.60
CA VAL A 764 -43.41 6.04 -14.47
C VAL A 764 -43.74 7.41 -15.07
N ASN A 765 -44.03 7.43 -16.38
CA ASN A 765 -44.33 8.63 -17.17
C ASN A 765 -43.13 9.57 -17.43
N LEU A 766 -41.89 9.04 -17.32
CA LEU A 766 -40.66 9.75 -17.71
C LEU A 766 -40.67 10.08 -19.21
N PRO A 767 -40.13 11.25 -19.65
CA PRO A 767 -40.07 11.61 -21.07
C PRO A 767 -39.32 10.58 -21.92
N GLU A 768 -39.81 10.31 -23.13
CA GLU A 768 -39.16 9.32 -24.00
C GLU A 768 -37.79 9.83 -24.49
N PRO A 769 -36.82 8.94 -24.81
CA PRO A 769 -35.53 9.35 -25.34
C PRO A 769 -35.70 10.22 -26.61
N GLY A 770 -35.20 11.47 -26.57
CA GLY A 770 -35.32 12.45 -27.66
C GLY A 770 -36.52 13.40 -27.55
N GLU A 771 -37.33 13.32 -26.49
CA GLU A 771 -38.45 14.24 -26.24
C GLU A 771 -37.97 15.57 -25.63
N CYS A 772 -37.90 16.64 -26.44
CA CYS A 772 -37.55 17.99 -26.01
C CYS A 772 -38.33 19.04 -26.82
N PRO A 773 -38.94 20.09 -26.21
CA PRO A 773 -39.02 20.39 -24.78
C PRO A 773 -39.89 19.41 -24.00
N ILE A 774 -39.56 19.17 -22.72
CA ILE A 774 -40.31 18.30 -21.82
C ILE A 774 -41.67 18.93 -21.53
N SER A 775 -42.75 18.24 -21.90
CA SER A 775 -44.11 18.73 -21.64
C SER A 775 -44.52 18.56 -20.16
N ILE A 776 -45.41 19.43 -19.71
CA ILE A 776 -46.07 19.36 -18.40
C ILE A 776 -46.64 17.96 -18.18
N ARG A 777 -46.22 17.28 -17.11
CA ARG A 777 -46.62 15.91 -16.77
C ARG A 777 -46.36 15.58 -15.30
N GLN A 778 -46.91 14.46 -14.87
CA GLN A 778 -46.68 13.92 -13.52
C GLN A 778 -45.87 12.64 -13.61
N LEU A 779 -44.74 12.60 -12.91
CA LEU A 779 -43.84 11.46 -12.82
C LEU A 779 -44.10 10.74 -11.51
N HIS A 780 -44.17 9.41 -11.52
CA HIS A 780 -44.35 8.61 -10.31
C HIS A 780 -43.10 7.79 -9.99
N VAL A 781 -42.63 7.90 -8.75
CA VAL A 781 -41.54 7.10 -8.20
C VAL A 781 -42.13 6.20 -7.12
N ILE A 782 -42.17 4.88 -7.36
CA ILE A 782 -42.85 3.94 -6.45
C ILE A 782 -41.84 3.01 -5.80
N ASP A 783 -41.59 3.20 -4.50
CA ASP A 783 -40.85 2.27 -3.64
C ASP A 783 -39.45 1.87 -4.09
N GLN A 784 -38.70 2.85 -4.56
CA GLN A 784 -37.41 2.62 -5.18
C GLN A 784 -36.25 2.71 -4.18
N GLN A 785 -35.40 1.69 -4.18
CA GLN A 785 -34.13 1.68 -3.44
C GLN A 785 -33.03 2.26 -4.32
N LEU A 786 -32.05 2.94 -3.72
CA LEU A 786 -30.89 3.41 -4.48
C LEU A 786 -30.09 2.18 -4.97
N PRO A 787 -29.88 2.01 -6.29
CA PRO A 787 -29.12 0.86 -6.79
C PRO A 787 -27.67 0.92 -6.30
N SER A 788 -27.09 -0.21 -5.88
CA SER A 788 -25.71 -0.27 -5.38
C SER A 788 -24.66 0.11 -6.42
N LYS A 789 -25.01 0.10 -7.72
CA LYS A 789 -24.16 0.58 -8.82
C LYS A 789 -24.12 2.11 -8.95
N VAL A 790 -25.09 2.82 -8.37
CA VAL A 790 -25.12 4.30 -8.35
C VAL A 790 -24.23 4.83 -7.21
N ALA A 791 -24.04 4.05 -6.15
CA ALA A 791 -23.03 4.32 -5.14
C ALA A 791 -21.64 4.03 -5.73
N LEU A 792 -20.85 5.08 -5.94
CA LEU A 792 -19.51 4.91 -6.48
C LEU A 792 -18.64 4.10 -5.52
N ASP A 793 -17.77 3.24 -6.04
CA ASP A 793 -16.79 2.45 -5.26
C ASP A 793 -15.84 3.34 -4.40
N ILE A 794 -15.88 4.66 -4.63
CA ILE A 794 -15.14 5.72 -3.94
C ILE A 794 -15.90 6.24 -2.70
N ALA A 795 -17.21 5.98 -2.59
CA ALA A 795 -18.05 6.46 -1.51
C ALA A 795 -17.72 5.74 -0.20
N ARG A 796 -17.13 6.49 0.74
CA ARG A 796 -16.81 6.03 2.10
C ARG A 796 -18.08 5.86 2.94
N ASN A 797 -18.04 4.93 3.89
CA ASN A 797 -19.10 4.76 4.89
C ASN A 797 -19.37 6.07 5.65
N GLY A 798 -20.65 6.41 5.86
CA GLY A 798 -21.07 7.63 6.56
C GLY A 798 -22.40 8.19 6.06
N LEU A 799 -22.83 9.31 6.64
CA LEU A 799 -24.01 10.06 6.21
C LEU A 799 -23.67 10.88 4.97
N TRP A 800 -24.53 10.84 3.95
CA TRP A 800 -24.34 11.63 2.72
C TRP A 800 -25.50 12.60 2.53
N LYS A 801 -25.17 13.84 2.19
CA LYS A 801 -26.12 14.89 1.85
C LYS A 801 -25.93 15.24 0.39
N VAL A 802 -26.99 15.18 -0.38
CA VAL A 802 -27.00 15.53 -1.81
C VAL A 802 -27.87 16.75 -2.01
N VAL A 803 -27.32 17.77 -2.66
CA VAL A 803 -27.98 19.02 -2.97
C VAL A 803 -28.10 19.10 -4.48
N ILE A 804 -29.33 19.16 -4.99
CA ILE A 804 -29.59 19.36 -6.41
C ILE A 804 -30.13 20.77 -6.57
N ALA A 805 -29.51 21.54 -7.46
CA ALA A 805 -29.92 22.90 -7.78
C ALA A 805 -30.24 23.02 -9.27
N GLY A 806 -31.28 23.76 -9.62
CA GLY A 806 -31.63 24.07 -11.00
C GLY A 806 -31.31 25.52 -11.33
N PHE A 807 -30.81 25.76 -12.54
CA PHE A 807 -30.49 27.08 -13.06
C PHE A 807 -31.22 27.31 -14.38
N LEU A 808 -32.02 28.37 -14.47
CA LEU A 808 -32.66 28.79 -15.70
C LEU A 808 -31.90 30.00 -16.23
N ASN A 809 -31.30 29.91 -17.42
CA ASN A 809 -30.45 30.97 -17.99
C ASN A 809 -29.38 31.47 -17.00
N ASP A 810 -28.74 30.53 -16.29
CA ASP A 810 -27.70 30.77 -15.27
C ASP A 810 -28.16 31.55 -14.01
N VAL A 811 -29.47 31.75 -13.84
CA VAL A 811 -30.09 32.21 -12.59
C VAL A 811 -30.57 31.00 -11.80
N LYS A 812 -30.15 30.89 -10.53
CA LYS A 812 -30.50 29.78 -9.64
C LYS A 812 -31.98 29.84 -9.27
N VAL A 813 -32.67 28.71 -9.45
CA VAL A 813 -34.13 28.59 -9.30
C VAL A 813 -34.54 27.67 -8.12
N PHE A 814 -33.65 26.78 -7.63
CA PHE A 814 -33.90 26.01 -6.38
C PHE A 814 -32.64 25.40 -5.69
N GLU A 815 -32.68 25.08 -4.36
CA GLU A 815 -31.56 24.43 -3.56
C GLU A 815 -31.88 23.87 -2.13
N PHE A 816 -31.36 22.70 -1.68
CA PHE A 816 -31.74 21.98 -0.39
C PHE A 816 -30.65 21.79 0.76
N TYR A 817 -30.93 21.84 2.14
CA TYR A 817 -29.92 21.76 3.30
C TYR A 817 -30.28 21.21 4.78
N VAL A 818 -29.34 21.24 5.84
CA VAL A 818 -29.39 20.78 7.33
C VAL A 818 -28.37 21.52 8.37
N PHE A 819 -28.58 21.68 9.76
CA PHE A 819 -28.03 22.71 10.80
C PHE A 819 -27.55 22.37 12.34
N VAL A 820 -27.06 23.36 13.20
CA VAL A 820 -26.55 23.39 14.67
C VAL A 820 -27.42 24.18 15.74
N LYS A 821 -27.30 24.00 17.10
CA LYS A 821 -28.22 24.53 18.19
C LYS A 821 -27.60 24.92 19.60
N PHE A 822 -28.24 25.81 20.38
CA PHE A 822 -27.94 26.22 21.80
C PHE A 822 -28.44 25.25 22.91
N GLU A 823 -27.74 25.18 24.06
CA GLU A 823 -28.06 24.28 25.20
C GLU A 823 -28.34 24.95 26.57
N SER A 824 -27.42 25.72 27.18
CA SER A 824 -27.64 26.43 28.48
C SER A 824 -26.91 27.80 28.58
N PHE A 825 -27.34 28.70 29.48
CA PHE A 825 -26.74 30.02 29.77
C PHE A 825 -26.84 30.35 31.27
N GLU A 826 -25.74 30.77 31.90
CA GLU A 826 -25.67 31.08 33.33
C GLU A 826 -24.76 32.28 33.62
N GLN A 827 -25.16 33.15 34.56
CA GLN A 827 -24.34 34.26 35.06
C GLN A 827 -23.99 34.03 36.54
N THR A 828 -22.69 33.99 36.83
CA THR A 828 -22.16 33.67 38.17
C THR A 828 -21.75 34.90 38.98
N LEU A 829 -21.30 35.99 38.34
CA LEU A 829 -20.79 37.22 38.99
C LEU A 829 -21.27 38.50 38.28
N GLY A 830 -21.13 39.66 38.94
CA GLY A 830 -21.36 40.99 38.34
C GLY A 830 -22.83 41.45 38.27
N LYS A 831 -23.73 40.76 38.98
CA LYS A 831 -25.19 40.97 38.97
C LYS A 831 -25.62 42.36 39.46
N GLU A 832 -24.81 42.97 40.31
CA GLU A 832 -24.98 44.30 40.89
C GLU A 832 -24.61 45.46 39.95
N ILE A 833 -23.97 45.14 38.82
CA ILE A 833 -23.58 46.10 37.76
C ILE A 833 -24.40 45.82 36.50
N PHE A 834 -24.41 44.56 36.06
CA PHE A 834 -25.10 44.11 34.86
C PHE A 834 -25.73 42.75 35.10
N TRP A 835 -27.06 42.66 35.02
CA TRP A 835 -27.81 41.43 35.25
C TRP A 835 -28.41 40.90 33.96
N MET A 836 -28.09 39.66 33.60
CA MET A 836 -28.62 38.99 32.42
C MET A 836 -29.57 37.86 32.83
N ASN A 837 -30.87 38.09 32.68
CA ASN A 837 -31.91 37.08 32.85
C ASN A 837 -32.28 36.45 31.51
N LEU A 838 -31.31 35.80 30.87
CA LEU A 838 -31.47 35.19 29.55
C LEU A 838 -31.74 33.69 29.70
N ARG A 839 -32.74 33.17 28.97
CA ARG A 839 -33.08 31.74 28.94
C ARG A 839 -32.99 31.19 27.54
N ILE A 840 -32.57 29.94 27.43
CA ILE A 840 -32.63 29.20 26.17
C ILE A 840 -33.95 28.45 26.10
N ARG A 841 -34.68 28.63 24.99
CA ARG A 841 -35.94 27.93 24.73
C ARG A 841 -35.94 27.31 23.34
N LYS A 842 -36.66 26.21 23.17
CA LYS A 842 -36.93 25.64 21.84
C LYS A 842 -37.94 26.54 21.12
N TYR A 843 -37.54 27.13 20.00
CA TYR A 843 -38.40 27.95 19.16
C TYR A 843 -39.25 27.08 18.24
N ASN A 844 -38.65 26.02 17.68
CA ASN A 844 -39.35 24.93 16.98
C ASN A 844 -38.61 23.59 17.22
N ARG A 845 -39.03 22.48 16.56
CA ARG A 845 -38.39 21.15 16.76
C ARG A 845 -36.90 21.13 16.39
N THR A 846 -36.44 22.10 15.59
CA THR A 846 -35.11 22.16 14.99
C THR A 846 -34.25 23.33 15.44
N THR A 847 -34.76 24.35 16.14
CA THR A 847 -33.96 25.50 16.62
C THR A 847 -34.24 25.83 18.09
N SER A 848 -33.15 26.10 18.82
CA SER A 848 -33.18 26.74 20.14
C SER A 848 -32.70 28.18 20.03
N VAL A 849 -33.34 29.07 20.78
CA VAL A 849 -33.11 30.51 20.74
C VAL A 849 -32.92 31.05 22.16
N LEU A 850 -32.11 32.09 22.29
CA LEU A 850 -31.90 32.86 23.52
C LEU A 850 -32.98 33.94 23.61
N ASN A 851 -33.66 34.03 24.75
CA ASN A 851 -34.72 35.01 24.98
C ASN A 851 -34.71 35.45 26.44
N GLY A 852 -34.81 36.76 26.71
CA GLY A 852 -34.84 37.28 28.08
C GLY A 852 -34.51 38.77 28.18
N THR A 853 -34.14 39.22 29.38
CA THR A 853 -33.81 40.63 29.66
C THR A 853 -32.37 40.80 30.16
N MET A 854 -31.77 41.94 29.85
CA MET A 854 -30.46 42.36 30.37
C MET A 854 -30.60 43.76 31.01
N ASP A 855 -30.28 43.88 32.29
CA ASP A 855 -30.46 45.08 33.09
C ASP A 855 -29.10 45.68 33.47
N ILE A 856 -28.86 46.93 33.08
CA ILE A 856 -27.69 47.70 33.53
C ILE A 856 -28.14 48.54 34.72
N TYR A 857 -27.60 48.27 35.92
CA TYR A 857 -28.01 48.97 37.16
C TYR A 857 -27.16 50.20 37.49
N ARG A 858 -25.98 50.33 36.88
CA ARG A 858 -25.08 51.48 37.06
C ARG A 858 -24.61 52.00 35.71
N THR A 859 -24.40 53.30 35.61
CA THR A 859 -23.76 53.90 34.43
C THR A 859 -22.41 53.25 34.19
N ALA A 860 -22.19 52.75 32.98
CA ALA A 860 -21.01 51.98 32.63
C ALA A 860 -20.26 52.65 31.48
N ASP A 861 -18.96 52.85 31.65
CA ASP A 861 -18.05 53.37 30.63
C ASP A 861 -16.98 52.32 30.29
N ASN A 862 -15.93 52.72 29.58
CA ASN A 862 -14.80 51.85 29.24
C ASN A 862 -13.93 51.42 30.45
N SER A 863 -14.26 51.84 31.68
CA SER A 863 -13.63 51.26 32.88
C SER A 863 -14.06 49.82 33.12
N ILE A 864 -15.21 49.39 32.56
CA ILE A 864 -15.66 48.01 32.58
C ILE A 864 -15.12 47.29 31.35
N VAL A 865 -14.25 46.32 31.60
CA VAL A 865 -13.51 45.60 30.56
C VAL A 865 -14.04 44.18 30.44
N PHE A 866 -14.36 43.76 29.22
CA PHE A 866 -14.89 42.43 28.92
C PHE A 866 -13.81 41.56 28.28
N SER A 867 -13.67 40.33 28.77
CA SER A 867 -12.84 39.28 28.18
C SER A 867 -13.67 38.01 28.03
N LEU A 868 -13.57 37.35 26.88
CA LEU A 868 -14.21 36.06 26.63
C LEU A 868 -13.15 34.96 26.56
N ASP A 869 -13.26 33.97 27.44
CA ASP A 869 -12.49 32.72 27.38
C ASP A 869 -13.40 31.58 26.90
N LEU A 870 -12.91 30.78 25.96
CA LEU A 870 -13.65 29.63 25.42
C LEU A 870 -13.09 28.33 26.00
N PHE A 871 -13.95 27.36 26.27
CA PHE A 871 -13.54 26.04 26.75
C PHE A 871 -14.25 24.94 25.96
N HIS A 872 -13.57 23.83 25.69
CA HIS A 872 -14.13 22.72 24.89
C HIS A 872 -14.03 21.39 25.63
N SER A 873 -15.08 20.56 25.53
CA SER A 873 -15.09 19.19 26.04
C SER A 873 -15.06 18.20 24.89
N ARG A 874 -14.02 17.36 24.85
CA ARG A 874 -13.81 16.40 23.75
C ARG A 874 -14.83 15.27 23.74
N LEU A 875 -15.32 14.87 24.91
CA LEU A 875 -16.16 13.69 25.11
C LEU A 875 -17.61 14.03 25.49
N GLY A 876 -17.95 15.32 25.62
CA GLY A 876 -19.27 15.76 26.08
C GLY A 876 -19.58 15.38 27.54
N ASN A 877 -18.55 15.03 28.32
CA ASN A 877 -18.65 14.51 29.68
C ASN A 877 -18.44 15.60 30.76
N GLN A 878 -18.73 16.86 30.43
CA GLN A 878 -18.60 18.03 31.32
C GLN A 878 -17.18 18.30 31.86
N GLN A 879 -16.15 17.68 31.27
CA GLN A 879 -14.75 18.03 31.50
C GLN A 879 -14.29 18.96 30.38
N PHE A 880 -13.97 20.21 30.73
CA PHE A 880 -13.68 21.27 29.78
C PHE A 880 -12.20 21.66 29.81
N ASN A 881 -11.57 21.66 28.65
CA ASN A 881 -10.20 22.14 28.46
C ASN A 881 -10.23 23.58 27.96
N HIS A 882 -9.41 24.46 28.56
CA HIS A 882 -9.26 25.84 28.13
C HIS A 882 -8.82 25.88 26.67
N TYR A 883 -9.59 26.56 25.85
CA TYR A 883 -9.32 26.72 24.44
C TYR A 883 -8.51 28.02 24.25
N PRO A 884 -7.37 28.01 23.53
CA PRO A 884 -6.50 29.18 23.41
C PRO A 884 -7.07 30.21 22.41
N MET A 885 -8.35 30.56 22.56
CA MET A 885 -9.03 31.65 21.86
C MET A 885 -9.48 32.64 22.92
N LYS A 886 -8.92 33.85 22.86
CA LYS A 886 -9.36 35.00 23.64
C LYS A 886 -9.88 36.03 22.65
N LEU A 887 -11.12 36.48 22.82
CA LEU A 887 -11.53 37.71 22.12
C LEU A 887 -10.75 38.88 22.70
N PRO A 888 -10.40 39.89 21.89
CA PRO A 888 -9.65 41.05 22.37
C PRO A 888 -10.39 41.67 23.55
N THR A 889 -9.68 41.79 24.67
CA THR A 889 -10.17 42.40 25.89
C THR A 889 -10.42 43.89 25.62
N GLN A 890 -11.68 44.32 25.67
CA GLN A 890 -12.11 45.68 25.29
C GLN A 890 -13.02 46.30 26.35
N GLY A 891 -13.03 47.64 26.42
CA GLY A 891 -13.98 48.39 27.24
C GLY A 891 -15.42 48.22 26.72
N LEU A 892 -16.41 48.35 27.60
CA LEU A 892 -17.83 48.13 27.27
C LEU A 892 -18.30 48.93 26.04
N CYS A 893 -17.95 50.21 25.95
CA CYS A 893 -18.38 51.07 24.84
C CYS A 893 -17.71 50.62 23.53
N ASP A 894 -16.40 50.37 23.57
CA ASP A 894 -15.64 49.91 22.40
C ASP A 894 -16.17 48.56 21.89
N MET A 895 -16.54 47.66 22.81
CA MET A 895 -17.15 46.37 22.49
C MET A 895 -18.51 46.55 21.82
N LEU A 896 -19.37 47.44 22.31
CA LEU A 896 -20.68 47.70 21.70
C LEU A 896 -20.54 48.26 20.29
N ASP A 897 -19.62 49.20 20.08
CA ASP A 897 -19.35 49.76 18.75
C ASP A 897 -18.83 48.71 17.78
N HIS A 898 -17.96 47.81 18.26
CA HIS A 898 -17.48 46.67 17.48
C HIS A 898 -18.63 45.73 17.08
N LEU A 899 -19.59 45.49 17.97
CA LEU A 899 -20.76 44.65 17.67
C LEU A 899 -21.70 45.31 16.65
N TYR A 900 -21.90 46.62 16.72
CA TYR A 900 -22.65 47.36 15.71
C TYR A 900 -22.00 47.30 14.33
N MET A 901 -20.67 47.38 14.26
CA MET A 901 -19.93 47.33 13.00
C MET A 901 -19.92 45.94 12.37
N ASN A 902 -19.72 44.89 13.17
CA ASN A 902 -19.43 43.55 12.66
C ASN A 902 -20.64 42.61 12.68
N TYR A 903 -21.66 42.90 13.51
CA TYR A 903 -22.80 42.00 13.71
C TYR A 903 -24.16 42.74 13.70
N PRO A 904 -24.43 43.61 12.70
CA PRO A 904 -25.61 44.48 12.70
C PRO A 904 -26.95 43.72 12.73
N GLU A 905 -27.02 42.58 12.04
CA GLU A 905 -28.23 41.73 12.01
C GLU A 905 -28.56 41.16 13.39
N TYR A 906 -27.54 40.82 14.18
CA TYR A 906 -27.72 40.24 15.51
C TYR A 906 -28.11 41.30 16.53
N ILE A 907 -27.57 42.51 16.38
CA ILE A 907 -27.88 43.66 17.23
C ILE A 907 -29.31 44.19 17.01
N SER A 908 -29.83 44.13 15.77
CA SER A 908 -31.19 44.57 15.44
C SER A 908 -32.32 43.86 16.21
N ARG A 909 -32.02 42.69 16.80
CA ARG A 909 -32.97 41.85 17.55
C ARG A 909 -32.91 42.07 19.07
N ILE A 910 -32.06 43.00 19.52
CA ILE A 910 -31.99 43.45 20.92
C ILE A 910 -32.68 44.80 21.04
N VAL A 911 -33.81 44.83 21.72
CA VAL A 911 -34.60 46.05 21.91
C VAL A 911 -34.01 46.88 23.05
N ASN A 912 -33.95 48.20 22.85
CA ASN A 912 -33.42 49.19 23.81
C ASN A 912 -31.91 49.08 24.07
N LEU A 913 -31.14 48.53 23.12
CA LEU A 913 -29.67 48.52 23.15
C LEU A 913 -29.10 49.94 23.01
N PRO A 914 -27.98 50.31 23.68
CA PRO A 914 -27.33 51.61 23.50
C PRO A 914 -27.02 51.91 22.05
N ALA A 915 -27.25 53.14 21.60
CA ALA A 915 -26.96 53.52 20.21
C ALA A 915 -25.45 53.40 19.92
N GLN A 916 -25.11 53.24 18.65
CA GLN A 916 -23.70 53.22 18.23
C GLN A 916 -23.02 54.55 18.65
N ASN A 917 -21.88 54.45 19.33
CA ASN A 917 -21.09 55.50 19.98
C ASN A 917 -21.74 56.16 21.22
N GLU A 918 -22.74 55.51 21.85
CA GLU A 918 -23.34 56.01 23.10
C GLU A 918 -22.49 55.59 24.32
N CYS A 919 -21.66 56.51 24.83
CA CYS A 919 -20.83 56.31 26.02
C CYS A 919 -20.82 57.59 26.90
N PRO A 920 -20.95 57.49 28.23
CA PRO A 920 -21.17 56.30 29.05
C PRO A 920 -22.59 55.72 28.89
N VAL A 921 -22.68 54.40 28.94
CA VAL A 921 -23.94 53.66 28.82
C VAL A 921 -24.82 53.93 30.04
N GLN A 922 -25.97 54.56 29.81
CA GLN A 922 -26.94 54.86 30.87
C GLN A 922 -27.70 53.61 31.33
N VAL A 923 -28.10 53.61 32.61
CA VAL A 923 -28.95 52.59 33.24
C VAL A 923 -30.19 52.34 32.37
N ARG A 924 -30.36 51.09 31.92
CA ARG A 924 -31.47 50.68 31.06
C ARG A 924 -31.69 49.17 31.12
N GLN A 925 -32.88 48.76 30.69
CA GLN A 925 -33.25 47.38 30.48
C GLN A 925 -33.33 47.08 28.98
N MET A 926 -32.63 46.04 28.55
CA MET A 926 -32.55 45.58 27.16
C MET A 926 -33.28 44.24 27.02
N HIS A 927 -33.96 44.02 25.90
CA HIS A 927 -34.70 42.77 25.66
C HIS A 927 -34.11 42.01 24.49
N VAL A 928 -33.73 40.75 24.72
CA VAL A 928 -33.27 39.83 23.68
C VAL A 928 -34.44 38.97 23.25
N ILE A 929 -34.84 39.05 21.98
CA ILE A 929 -36.00 38.35 21.45
C ILE A 929 -35.57 37.25 20.48
N ASP A 930 -35.80 36.00 20.88
CA ASP A 930 -35.68 34.81 20.05
C ASP A 930 -34.43 34.76 19.18
N GLN A 931 -33.30 35.07 19.82
CA GLN A 931 -32.02 35.17 19.15
C GLN A 931 -31.44 33.77 18.90
N PRO A 932 -31.31 33.32 17.64
CA PRO A 932 -30.63 32.07 17.34
C PRO A 932 -29.11 32.24 17.52
N CYS A 933 -28.40 31.13 17.65
CA CYS A 933 -26.94 31.17 17.76
C CYS A 933 -26.37 31.70 16.44
N PRO A 934 -25.57 32.78 16.46
CA PRO A 934 -24.88 33.24 15.26
C PRO A 934 -23.94 32.14 14.77
N SER A 935 -24.19 31.57 13.59
CA SER A 935 -23.22 30.67 12.95
C SER A 935 -21.92 31.41 12.61
N ASP A 936 -22.02 32.74 12.45
CA ASP A 936 -20.97 33.58 11.89
C ASP A 936 -20.16 34.30 12.98
N ALA A 937 -20.65 34.34 14.23
CA ALA A 937 -19.90 34.87 15.39
C ALA A 937 -18.97 33.83 16.03
N LEU A 938 -19.08 32.56 15.61
CA LEU A 938 -18.07 31.55 15.90
C LEU A 938 -17.01 31.62 14.80
N PRO A 939 -15.72 31.79 15.13
CA PRO A 939 -14.70 31.76 14.10
C PRO A 939 -14.78 30.43 13.34
N PRO A 940 -14.52 30.41 12.03
CA PRO A 940 -14.47 29.19 11.21
C PRO A 940 -13.48 28.14 11.74
N ILE A 941 -12.61 28.59 12.64
CA ILE A 941 -11.56 27.87 13.31
C ILE A 941 -12.06 27.57 14.73
N LEU A 942 -12.86 26.50 14.83
CA LEU A 942 -12.92 25.63 16.01
C LEU A 942 -12.19 24.32 15.69
N PRO A 943 -10.84 24.32 15.52
CA PRO A 943 -10.05 23.10 15.50
C PRO A 943 -10.09 22.52 16.91
N ALA A 944 -10.65 21.36 17.18
CA ALA A 944 -10.12 20.08 16.71
C ALA A 944 -8.59 20.11 16.69
N VAL A 945 -7.95 20.07 17.87
CA VAL A 945 -6.61 19.52 18.20
C VAL A 945 -6.46 19.85 19.70
N ILE A 946 -6.52 18.91 20.65
CA ILE A 946 -5.42 18.04 21.12
C ILE A 946 -6.03 16.76 21.75
N ALA A 947 -5.35 15.61 21.62
CA ALA A 947 -5.47 14.35 22.41
C ALA A 947 -6.29 13.15 21.88
N LEU A 948 -5.92 12.49 20.78
CA LEU A 948 -5.94 11.01 20.74
C LEU A 948 -4.85 10.50 19.78
N VAL A 949 -3.60 10.74 20.17
CA VAL A 949 -2.51 9.77 19.91
C VAL A 949 -1.71 9.50 21.20
N ALA A 950 -2.06 10.09 22.35
CA ALA A 950 -1.28 9.95 23.58
C ALA A 950 -1.76 8.87 24.56
N CYS A 951 -2.76 8.04 24.24
CA CYS A 951 -3.12 6.91 25.09
C CYS A 951 -3.57 5.73 24.22
N VAL A 952 -2.62 4.94 23.75
CA VAL A 952 -2.51 3.48 23.95
C VAL A 952 -1.23 3.08 23.18
N VAL A 953 -0.06 3.31 23.76
CA VAL A 953 1.06 2.35 23.83
C VAL A 953 1.99 2.94 24.89
N ASP A 954 1.75 2.59 26.15
CA ASP A 954 2.80 2.70 27.16
C ASP A 954 3.75 1.53 26.88
N GLN A 955 4.66 1.72 25.93
CA GLN A 955 5.86 0.91 25.80
C GLN A 955 7.01 1.85 26.14
N THR A 956 7.62 1.57 27.28
CA THR A 956 8.88 2.14 27.74
C THR A 956 9.92 2.08 26.63
N THR A 957 10.08 3.16 25.86
CA THR A 957 11.24 3.38 25.01
C THR A 957 12.36 3.85 25.92
N ALA A 958 13.35 3.00 26.17
CA ALA A 958 14.59 3.43 26.80
C ALA A 958 15.32 4.36 25.82
N VAL A 959 15.55 5.59 26.26
CA VAL A 959 16.26 6.63 25.51
C VAL A 959 17.68 6.67 26.04
N HIS A 960 18.70 6.62 25.19
CA HIS A 960 20.11 6.61 25.60
C HIS A 960 20.82 7.91 25.20
N GLY A 961 21.64 8.46 26.10
CA GLY A 961 22.45 9.67 25.88
C GLY A 961 23.94 9.37 25.72
N GLN A 962 24.64 10.10 24.86
CA GLN A 962 26.09 9.96 24.62
C GLN A 962 26.75 11.32 24.45
N TYR A 963 27.88 11.57 25.12
CA TYR A 963 28.65 12.81 24.94
C TYR A 963 29.15 12.95 23.50
N GLU A 964 28.92 14.11 22.90
CA GLU A 964 29.40 14.47 21.56
C GLU A 964 30.56 15.47 21.66
N GLN A 965 30.39 16.53 22.47
CA GLN A 965 31.35 17.61 22.62
C GLN A 965 31.22 18.27 24.00
N VAL A 966 32.35 18.69 24.58
CA VAL A 966 32.39 19.56 25.76
C VAL A 966 33.43 20.64 25.49
N GLU A 967 33.05 21.90 25.71
CA GLU A 967 33.91 23.05 25.42
C GLU A 967 33.69 24.16 26.47
N GLN A 968 34.78 24.75 26.95
CA GLN A 968 34.73 25.97 27.74
C GLN A 968 34.88 27.17 26.82
N VAL A 969 33.92 28.10 26.88
CA VAL A 969 33.90 29.29 26.01
C VAL A 969 34.58 30.48 26.70
N SER A 970 34.42 30.63 28.01
CA SER A 970 34.98 31.75 28.77
C SER A 970 35.19 31.43 30.25
N GLY A 971 35.92 32.30 30.95
CA GLY A 971 36.04 32.27 32.41
C GLY A 971 37.15 31.40 33.00
N PHE A 972 38.21 31.15 32.21
CA PHE A 972 39.38 30.34 32.58
C PHE A 972 40.13 30.81 33.84
N GLU A 973 39.89 32.05 34.30
CA GLU A 973 40.49 32.67 35.49
C GLU A 973 39.75 32.30 36.79
N TYR A 974 38.46 31.98 36.68
CA TYR A 974 37.60 31.55 37.80
C TYR A 974 37.56 30.04 37.87
N LEU A 975 37.33 29.41 36.71
CA LEU A 975 37.11 27.99 36.58
C LEU A 975 37.72 27.52 35.26
N HIS A 976 38.59 26.51 35.28
CA HIS A 976 39.27 25.97 34.10
C HIS A 976 38.94 24.49 33.89
N TYR A 977 38.20 24.18 32.83
CA TYR A 977 37.81 22.83 32.44
C TYR A 977 38.78 22.29 31.36
N ASP A 978 39.58 21.27 31.68
CA ASP A 978 40.34 20.47 30.70
C ASP A 978 39.65 19.12 30.47
N LEU A 979 38.38 19.18 30.06
CA LEU A 979 37.53 18.01 29.83
C LEU A 979 37.49 17.66 28.34
N ARG A 980 37.66 16.39 28.00
CA ARG A 980 37.58 15.88 26.63
C ARG A 980 36.64 14.69 26.51
N VAL A 981 35.89 14.66 25.41
CA VAL A 981 35.09 13.50 25.00
C VAL A 981 35.99 12.53 24.25
N ARG A 982 36.01 11.27 24.67
CA ARG A 982 36.78 10.20 24.02
C ARG A 982 35.89 9.01 23.69
N LYS A 983 36.17 8.32 22.59
CA LYS A 983 35.53 7.03 22.28
C LYS A 983 36.17 5.95 23.15
N TYR A 984 35.39 5.37 24.05
CA TYR A 984 35.85 4.27 24.90
C TYR A 984 35.82 2.94 24.14
N ASN A 985 34.78 2.72 23.34
CA ASN A 985 34.63 1.58 22.44
C ASN A 985 33.89 2.02 21.15
N ARG A 986 33.48 1.06 20.29
CA ARG A 986 32.79 1.38 19.01
C ARG A 986 31.44 2.09 19.18
N THR A 987 30.81 1.97 20.34
CA THR A 987 29.42 2.40 20.60
C THR A 987 29.30 3.43 21.74
N THR A 988 30.33 3.57 22.59
CA THR A 988 30.27 4.35 23.84
C THR A 988 31.34 5.45 23.82
N ALA A 989 30.92 6.66 24.21
CA ALA A 989 31.82 7.81 24.42
C ALA A 989 31.78 8.23 25.90
N THR A 990 32.95 8.56 26.44
CA THR A 990 33.14 8.92 27.83
C THR A 990 33.81 10.29 27.96
N LEU A 991 33.54 10.97 29.08
CA LEU A 991 34.14 12.25 29.44
C LEU A 991 35.35 11.99 30.36
N ASN A 992 36.50 12.55 30.00
CA ASN A 992 37.73 12.41 30.78
C ASN A 992 38.44 13.76 30.87
N GLY A 993 38.91 14.15 32.05
CA GLY A 993 39.67 15.38 32.25
C GLY A 993 39.62 15.93 33.66
N THR A 994 40.03 17.19 33.84
CA THR A 994 40.05 17.85 35.16
C THR A 994 39.38 19.22 35.13
N ILE A 995 38.64 19.54 36.19
CA ILE A 995 38.06 20.85 36.44
C ILE A 995 38.85 21.52 37.57
N HIS A 996 39.43 22.69 37.31
CA HIS A 996 40.13 23.48 38.33
C HIS A 996 39.30 24.71 38.73
N ILE A 997 38.88 24.77 39.99
CA ILE A 997 38.32 25.98 40.59
C ILE A 997 39.50 26.81 41.09
N LYS A 998 39.74 27.99 40.50
CA LYS A 998 40.94 28.82 40.78
C LYS A 998 40.70 29.90 41.83
N GLN A 999 39.45 30.25 42.08
CA GLN A 999 39.03 31.23 43.08
C GLN A 999 37.88 30.65 43.91
N PRO A 1000 37.71 31.04 45.18
CA PRO A 1000 36.56 30.59 45.96
C PRO A 1000 35.26 31.11 45.34
N ILE A 1001 34.28 30.22 45.16
CA ILE A 1001 32.97 30.53 44.56
C ILE A 1001 31.89 30.30 45.61
N ASP A 1002 31.04 31.30 45.85
CA ASP A 1002 29.90 31.23 46.76
C ASP A 1002 28.56 31.37 46.01
N ASP A 1003 27.45 31.42 46.74
CA ASP A 1003 26.10 31.61 46.18
C ASP A 1003 25.85 33.00 45.57
N THR A 1004 26.80 33.94 45.65
CA THR A 1004 26.70 35.20 44.90
C THR A 1004 26.88 34.97 43.39
N TYR A 1005 27.44 33.83 43.00
CA TYR A 1005 27.49 33.36 41.62
C TYR A 1005 26.23 32.54 41.32
N ARG A 1006 25.39 33.04 40.40
CA ARG A 1006 24.18 32.36 39.97
C ARG A 1006 24.45 31.50 38.75
N PHE A 1007 23.99 30.25 38.81
CA PHE A 1007 24.01 29.34 37.67
C PHE A 1007 22.71 29.45 36.91
N SER A 1008 22.84 29.70 35.62
CA SER A 1008 21.73 29.63 34.67
C SER A 1008 22.10 28.67 33.55
N THR A 1009 21.10 27.95 33.05
CA THR A 1009 21.29 26.98 31.98
C THR A 1009 20.31 27.21 30.86
N ASP A 1010 20.84 27.26 29.65
CA ASP A 1010 20.04 27.31 28.44
C ASP A 1010 20.16 25.95 27.76
N VAL A 1011 19.02 25.27 27.58
CA VAL A 1011 18.99 24.00 26.86
C VAL A 1011 18.51 24.25 25.45
N PHE A 1012 19.23 23.66 24.50
CA PHE A 1012 18.85 23.70 23.12
C PHE A 1012 18.78 22.29 22.54
N HIS A 1013 17.83 22.08 21.65
CA HIS A 1013 17.63 20.82 20.96
C HIS A 1013 17.85 20.99 19.46
N SER A 1014 18.56 20.04 18.88
CA SER A 1014 18.69 19.85 17.44
C SER A 1014 18.17 18.46 17.12
N SER A 1015 16.89 18.38 16.77
CA SER A 1015 16.20 17.14 16.37
C SER A 1015 16.85 16.43 15.17
N LEU A 1016 17.64 17.15 14.37
CA LEU A 1016 18.26 16.62 13.15
C LEU A 1016 19.73 16.24 13.33
N GLY A 1017 20.34 16.59 14.47
CA GLY A 1017 21.77 16.43 14.71
C GLY A 1017 22.68 17.24 13.78
N ASN A 1018 22.18 18.33 13.20
CA ASN A 1018 22.90 19.20 12.27
C ASN A 1018 23.50 20.45 12.95
N GLN A 1019 23.66 20.42 14.27
CA GLN A 1019 24.16 21.53 15.10
C GLN A 1019 23.31 22.81 15.02
N GLN A 1020 22.08 22.73 14.51
CA GLN A 1020 21.12 23.83 14.55
C GLN A 1020 20.19 23.63 15.73
N PHE A 1021 20.39 24.48 16.73
CA PHE A 1021 19.88 24.34 18.07
C PHE A 1021 18.70 25.28 18.29
N GLN A 1022 17.54 24.74 18.60
CA GLN A 1022 16.35 25.48 19.02
C GLN A 1022 16.34 25.58 20.54
N HIS A 1023 16.12 26.78 21.08
CA HIS A 1023 16.01 26.95 22.52
C HIS A 1023 14.77 26.24 23.04
N MET A 1024 14.96 25.36 24.00
CA MET A 1024 13.87 24.62 24.62
C MET A 1024 13.51 25.30 25.95
N PRO A 1025 12.22 25.33 26.35
CA PRO A 1025 11.82 25.81 27.67
C PRO A 1025 12.25 24.86 28.82
N LEU A 1026 13.21 23.96 28.54
CA LEU A 1026 13.90 23.12 29.51
C LEU A 1026 15.07 23.92 30.04
N HIS A 1027 15.12 24.13 31.35
CA HIS A 1027 16.25 24.77 32.03
C HIS A 1027 16.34 24.14 33.41
N LEU A 1028 17.57 23.98 33.92
CA LEU A 1028 17.76 23.73 35.34
C LEU A 1028 17.32 24.98 36.11
N PRO A 1029 16.72 24.83 37.29
CA PRO A 1029 16.34 25.96 38.12
C PRO A 1029 17.53 26.89 38.35
N GLU A 1030 17.33 28.20 38.22
CA GLU A 1030 18.38 29.16 38.53
C GLU A 1030 18.65 29.15 40.04
N SER A 1031 19.88 28.83 40.43
CA SER A 1031 20.29 28.76 41.83
C SER A 1031 21.71 29.30 42.05
N GLY A 1032 22.08 29.57 43.30
CA GLY A 1032 23.48 29.83 43.65
C GLY A 1032 24.38 28.60 43.36
N PHE A 1033 25.68 28.80 43.19
CA PHE A 1033 26.60 27.70 42.85
C PHE A 1033 26.67 26.62 43.94
N CYS A 1034 26.65 27.01 45.22
CA CYS A 1034 26.66 26.04 46.31
C CYS A 1034 25.35 25.25 46.33
N GLN A 1035 24.22 25.93 46.19
CA GLN A 1035 22.90 25.29 46.08
C GLN A 1035 22.80 24.32 44.89
N PHE A 1036 23.44 24.66 43.76
CA PHE A 1036 23.51 23.79 42.59
C PHE A 1036 24.31 22.52 42.87
N MET A 1037 25.46 22.64 43.53
CA MET A 1037 26.27 21.48 43.93
C MET A 1037 25.50 20.58 44.90
N ASP A 1038 24.79 21.15 45.87
CA ASP A 1038 23.95 20.39 46.80
C ASP A 1038 22.83 19.62 46.08
N LEU A 1039 22.20 20.25 45.08
CA LEU A 1039 21.18 19.61 44.26
C LEU A 1039 21.76 18.43 43.45
N LEU A 1040 22.94 18.60 42.86
CA LEU A 1040 23.63 17.52 42.14
C LEU A 1040 23.93 16.32 43.04
N HIS A 1041 24.43 16.55 44.25
CA HIS A 1041 24.71 15.48 45.22
C HIS A 1041 23.43 14.76 45.68
N ARG A 1042 22.32 15.48 45.85
CA ARG A 1042 21.06 14.94 46.38
C ARG A 1042 20.22 14.22 45.32
N GLU A 1043 20.01 14.85 44.16
CA GLU A 1043 19.05 14.38 43.14
C GLU A 1043 19.71 13.48 42.08
N TYR A 1044 21.01 13.66 41.85
CA TYR A 1044 21.73 12.95 40.79
C TYR A 1044 23.01 12.26 41.31
N PRO A 1045 22.94 11.38 42.33
CA PRO A 1045 24.13 10.78 42.94
C PRO A 1045 24.99 10.00 41.94
N ASN A 1046 24.36 9.37 40.94
CA ASN A 1046 25.04 8.64 39.87
C ASN A 1046 25.84 9.56 38.93
N ALA A 1047 25.47 10.84 38.79
CA ALA A 1047 26.24 11.81 38.01
C ALA A 1047 27.56 12.16 38.72
N VAL A 1048 27.60 12.13 40.05
CA VAL A 1048 28.73 12.60 40.87
C VAL A 1048 29.67 11.48 41.34
N LYS A 1049 29.17 10.24 41.44
CA LYS A 1049 29.85 9.06 42.03
C LYS A 1049 31.27 8.76 41.50
N ASP A 1050 31.56 9.11 40.25
CA ASP A 1050 32.85 8.77 39.60
C ASP A 1050 33.73 10.01 39.36
N ILE A 1051 33.44 11.12 40.06
CA ILE A 1051 34.26 12.34 40.04
C ILE A 1051 35.12 12.35 41.31
N VAL A 1052 36.44 12.32 41.14
CA VAL A 1052 37.42 12.34 42.24
C VAL A 1052 37.61 13.78 42.71
N ASN A 1053 37.69 14.00 44.03
CA ASN A 1053 37.83 15.31 44.67
C ASN A 1053 36.68 16.30 44.37
N ILE A 1054 35.47 15.78 44.13
CA ILE A 1054 34.26 16.60 44.15
C ILE A 1054 34.07 17.23 45.55
N THR A 1055 33.53 18.44 45.61
CA THR A 1055 33.22 19.14 46.87
C THR A 1055 32.28 18.34 47.76
N GLU A 1056 32.41 18.50 49.07
CA GLU A 1056 31.46 17.88 50.00
C GLU A 1056 30.10 18.59 49.94
N PRO A 1057 28.98 17.89 50.19
CA PRO A 1057 27.67 18.52 50.29
C PRO A 1057 27.65 19.62 51.37
N GLU A 1058 26.88 20.68 51.14
CA GLU A 1058 26.68 21.83 52.03
C GLU A 1058 27.95 22.68 52.29
N GLN A 1059 29.00 22.49 51.49
CA GLN A 1059 30.26 23.25 51.60
C GLN A 1059 30.20 24.56 50.79
N CYS A 1060 30.04 25.70 51.48
CA CYS A 1060 30.04 27.04 50.88
C CYS A 1060 30.81 28.06 51.74
N PRO A 1061 31.67 28.94 51.18
CA PRO A 1061 32.10 29.02 49.77
C PRO A 1061 32.89 27.78 49.34
N ILE A 1062 32.76 27.38 48.08
CA ILE A 1062 33.52 26.29 47.49
C ILE A 1062 34.99 26.75 47.37
N PRO A 1063 35.94 26.08 48.04
CA PRO A 1063 37.34 26.49 48.01
C PRO A 1063 38.00 26.15 46.66
N VAL A 1064 39.18 26.73 46.44
CA VAL A 1064 40.05 26.37 45.30
C VAL A 1064 40.35 24.86 45.36
N CYS A 1065 39.88 24.12 44.36
CA CYS A 1065 40.03 22.67 44.31
C CYS A 1065 40.17 22.18 42.86
N SER A 1066 40.47 20.89 42.68
CA SER A 1066 40.60 20.26 41.37
C SER A 1066 39.84 18.94 41.36
N MET A 1067 38.82 18.85 40.52
CA MET A 1067 37.92 17.70 40.39
C MET A 1067 38.31 16.88 39.14
N HIS A 1068 38.51 15.57 39.28
CA HIS A 1068 38.94 14.72 38.18
C HIS A 1068 37.82 13.80 37.69
N PHE A 1069 37.55 13.84 36.38
CA PHE A 1069 36.57 13.03 35.67
C PHE A 1069 37.30 11.87 34.99
N LEU A 1070 37.05 10.65 35.43
CA LEU A 1070 37.68 9.45 34.90
C LEU A 1070 36.67 8.65 34.08
N ASP A 1071 36.74 8.79 32.77
CA ASP A 1071 36.01 7.96 31.80
C ASP A 1071 34.50 7.87 32.06
N LYS A 1072 33.92 9.01 32.43
CA LYS A 1072 32.53 9.11 32.86
C LYS A 1072 31.59 8.96 31.67
N GLU A 1073 30.72 7.95 31.72
CA GLU A 1073 29.61 7.80 30.77
C GLU A 1073 28.51 8.82 31.03
N PHE A 1074 27.72 9.15 30.01
CA PHE A 1074 26.61 10.07 30.16
C PHE A 1074 25.51 9.40 31.02
N PRO A 1075 25.10 9.99 32.15
CA PRO A 1075 24.08 9.39 33.01
C PRO A 1075 22.70 9.58 32.39
N THR A 1076 22.18 8.52 31.76
CA THR A 1076 20.88 8.52 31.07
C THR A 1076 19.70 8.89 32.00
N GLU A 1077 19.83 8.64 33.30
CA GLU A 1077 18.85 8.99 34.34
C GLU A 1077 18.61 10.51 34.48
N VAL A 1078 19.55 11.34 34.02
CA VAL A 1078 19.42 12.80 34.04
C VAL A 1078 18.49 13.29 32.91
N LEU A 1079 18.14 12.42 31.94
CA LEU A 1079 17.26 12.78 30.84
C LEU A 1079 15.77 12.65 31.24
N PRO A 1080 14.94 13.69 31.03
CA PRO A 1080 13.52 13.61 31.29
C PRO A 1080 12.81 12.68 30.29
N GLN A 1081 11.78 11.95 30.73
CA GLN A 1081 11.03 10.98 29.89
C GLN A 1081 10.46 11.51 28.55
N PRO A 1082 10.04 12.78 28.40
CA PRO A 1082 9.63 13.32 27.10
C PRO A 1082 10.79 13.77 26.20
N ILE A 1083 12.06 13.45 26.54
CA ILE A 1083 13.19 13.87 25.71
C ILE A 1083 13.15 13.13 24.35
N THR A 1084 13.36 13.88 23.28
CA THR A 1084 13.32 13.36 21.91
C THR A 1084 14.72 13.13 21.36
N ARG A 1085 14.86 12.18 20.44
CA ARG A 1085 16.13 11.92 19.72
C ARG A 1085 16.71 13.18 19.08
N GLY A 1086 18.04 13.25 18.99
CA GLY A 1086 18.77 14.37 18.38
C GLY A 1086 20.00 14.80 19.18
N LEU A 1087 20.65 15.89 18.75
CA LEU A 1087 21.72 16.53 19.52
C LEU A 1087 21.11 17.55 20.48
N TRP A 1088 21.49 17.47 21.75
CA TRP A 1088 21.10 18.37 22.81
C TRP A 1088 22.32 19.18 23.22
N LYS A 1089 22.20 20.50 23.24
CA LYS A 1089 23.25 21.43 23.66
C LYS A 1089 22.80 22.12 24.93
N LEU A 1090 23.56 21.91 25.98
CA LEU A 1090 23.42 22.60 27.25
C LEU A 1090 24.48 23.69 27.33
N ILE A 1091 24.06 24.93 27.55
CA ILE A 1091 24.96 26.04 27.84
C ILE A 1091 24.81 26.38 29.31
N ILE A 1092 25.89 26.25 30.07
CA ILE A 1092 25.95 26.57 31.49
C ILE A 1092 26.67 27.90 31.65
N LYS A 1093 26.05 28.86 32.32
CA LYS A 1093 26.60 30.20 32.58
C LYS A 1093 26.65 30.45 34.09
N GLY A 1094 27.80 30.92 34.56
CA GLY A 1094 27.95 31.52 35.89
C GLY A 1094 27.85 33.03 35.79
N VAL A 1095 26.86 33.63 36.44
CA VAL A 1095 26.62 35.08 36.43
C VAL A 1095 26.88 35.64 37.82
N HIS A 1096 27.69 36.69 37.90
CA HIS A 1096 27.95 37.42 39.15
C HIS A 1096 27.71 38.91 38.90
N SER A 1097 26.89 39.55 39.74
CA SER A 1097 26.55 40.98 39.61
C SER A 1097 26.05 41.42 38.22
N GLY A 1098 25.40 40.50 37.48
CA GLY A 1098 24.87 40.74 36.13
C GLY A 1098 25.86 40.48 34.99
N GLU A 1099 27.12 40.18 35.28
CA GLU A 1099 28.15 39.85 34.29
C GLU A 1099 28.39 38.34 34.22
N THR A 1100 28.59 37.79 33.02
CA THR A 1100 28.87 36.35 32.83
C THR A 1100 30.35 36.07 33.09
N MET A 1101 30.64 35.38 34.19
CA MET A 1101 32.01 35.13 34.65
C MET A 1101 32.63 33.92 33.96
N PHE A 1102 31.85 32.88 33.68
CA PHE A 1102 32.27 31.71 32.90
C PHE A 1102 31.10 31.10 32.15
N GLN A 1103 31.44 30.44 31.04
CA GLN A 1103 30.48 29.76 30.19
C GLN A 1103 31.05 28.44 29.68
N ALA A 1104 30.28 27.37 29.84
CA ALA A 1104 30.59 26.04 29.33
C ALA A 1104 29.48 25.53 28.42
N VAL A 1105 29.84 24.74 27.43
CA VAL A 1105 28.94 24.15 26.44
C VAL A 1105 29.13 22.64 26.45
N ILE A 1106 28.04 21.91 26.64
CA ILE A 1106 28.01 20.45 26.60
C ILE A 1106 27.03 20.03 25.50
N VAL A 1107 27.46 19.16 24.59
CA VAL A 1107 26.63 18.60 23.53
C VAL A 1107 26.50 17.09 23.74
N VAL A 1108 25.27 16.60 23.76
CA VAL A 1108 24.88 15.21 24.02
C VAL A 1108 24.03 14.72 22.86
N ARG A 1109 24.35 13.56 22.31
CA ARG A 1109 23.52 12.86 21.33
C ARG A 1109 22.57 11.91 22.03
N VAL A 1110 21.28 12.01 21.71
CA VAL A 1110 20.22 11.18 22.29
C VAL A 1110 19.58 10.33 21.18
N TYR A 1111 19.41 9.03 21.42
CA TYR A 1111 18.84 8.06 20.47
C TYR A 1111 17.90 7.06 21.13
N ASP A 1112 16.99 6.48 20.33
CA ASP A 1112 16.02 5.46 20.74
C ASP A 1112 16.63 4.05 20.56
N ASP A 1113 16.49 3.16 21.55
CA ASP A 1113 17.08 1.80 21.55
C ASP A 1113 16.55 0.83 20.46
N LEU A 1114 15.72 1.28 19.51
CA LEU A 1114 15.13 0.44 18.44
C LEU A 1114 16.04 0.24 17.21
N TYR A 1115 17.29 0.70 17.26
CA TYR A 1115 18.29 0.48 16.20
C TYR A 1115 19.54 -0.18 16.76
N PHE A 1116 19.46 -1.49 17.00
CA PHE A 1116 20.57 -2.43 16.87
C PHE A 1116 20.10 -3.76 16.26
#